data_AF-A0A7K3NRL5-F1
#
_entry.id   AF-A0A7K3NRL5-F1
#
_cell.length_a   1.000
_cell.length_b   1.000
_cell.length_c   1.000
_cell.angle_alpha   90.00
_cell.angle_beta   90.00
_cell.angle_gamma   90.00
#
_symmetry.space_group_name_H-M   'P 1'
#
loop_
_entity.id
_entity.type
_entity.pdbx_description
1 polymer ?
#
loop_
_entity_poly.entity_id
_entity_poly.type
_entity_poly.pdbx_seq_one_letter_code
_entity_poly.pdbx_strand_id
1 'polypeptide(L)'
;MANETYLLNRKTPRAEQEIFADLTALCVSPGYVHALAYLCYRDNTMSYADEMTEADMVKQFNPSQLIRIEINTLIGLMVKAEVDWRLPTPQVLQEYLDTTERLLEELHDSMSGDMYRGVTPEVVSSGTFDPFRQGKAFREPIFYGGESAYSFQYLDLAARRYASDAPWLLKQRGFTISDSCTVAKAIDRVVDGHFVDVRKRMRKLHPDEWTMLPIYTVTVAEVAAQSLLAVELTERVLSAFTLPAGNRNSSFHAPHEFNAISATPLLRMPTGDFVSLQSYALAEALYDTPYYWMFEDKAYRPILAKNRGDFTESFASERLGLVFGGERVYANVDIWETKAKKAGEIDVLVVWGNRAIVVQAKSKRLTLEARKGNDQAIRDDFKKSVQDAYDQAIECSQCLGEKRFTLTDVSGREIVLPYELKEIYVFCVVSDHYPALSFQARQFLSTVTVPRIQPPLVMDVFTLDAMTEMLQSPLGFLSYVNRRANYADKILASQELTILAYHLKHNIWVDSGVSLFLADDISAGLDIAMTVRRTGIAGAATPSGILTRLNKTTLLGRIIKEIEARPEPAIIELGFFLLALSEDSVKEVSHAIDRLAALARADGKHHDLTLGYGVCEAGLTVHCNNYSASIAALHLQSHCKIRKYKEKASRWFGLCVDPAGPSIRFGISLYYTWVQIDAMDEVTRDMQTSMPTVALKPLLQGKILRKKIGPNDQCPCGSGRKHKKCCRP
;
A
#
# COMPACT_ATOMS: atom_id res chain seq x y z
N MET A 1 8.01 -31.53 -5.75
CA MET A 1 7.30 -32.81 -5.89
C MET A 1 5.79 -32.66 -6.08
N ALA A 2 5.06 -31.81 -5.33
CA ALA A 2 3.63 -31.54 -5.63
C ALA A 2 3.39 -30.77 -6.95
N ASN A 3 4.37 -30.00 -7.43
CA ASN A 3 4.27 -29.22 -8.68
C ASN A 3 4.53 -30.01 -9.97
N GLU A 4 5.23 -31.15 -9.93
CA GLU A 4 5.57 -31.90 -11.15
C GLU A 4 4.36 -32.69 -11.68
N THR A 5 3.54 -33.25 -10.80
CA THR A 5 2.34 -34.01 -11.21
C THR A 5 1.20 -33.11 -11.65
N TYR A 6 1.14 -31.86 -11.18
CA TYR A 6 0.09 -30.89 -11.52
C TYR A 6 0.26 -30.33 -12.95
N LEU A 7 1.49 -30.15 -13.42
CA LEU A 7 1.80 -29.65 -14.77
C LEU A 7 1.57 -30.69 -15.88
N LEU A 8 1.61 -31.99 -15.56
CA LEU A 8 1.58 -33.08 -16.54
C LEU A 8 0.17 -33.52 -16.98
N ASN A 9 -0.90 -33.04 -16.34
CA ASN A 9 -2.27 -33.51 -16.55
C ASN A 9 -3.28 -32.44 -17.04
N ARG A 10 -2.84 -31.24 -17.44
CA ARG A 10 -3.76 -30.25 -18.01
C ARG A 10 -4.27 -30.73 -19.37
N LYS A 11 -5.59 -30.90 -19.51
CA LYS A 11 -6.26 -30.96 -20.81
C LYS A 11 -5.83 -29.73 -21.62
N THR A 12 -5.63 -29.88 -22.92
CA THR A 12 -5.34 -28.73 -23.78
C THR A 12 -6.43 -27.67 -23.59
N PRO A 13 -6.08 -26.45 -23.15
CA PRO A 13 -7.08 -25.42 -22.92
C PRO A 13 -7.81 -25.11 -24.23
N ARG A 14 -9.12 -24.89 -24.13
CA ARG A 14 -9.93 -24.44 -25.27
C ARG A 14 -9.44 -23.05 -25.73
N ALA A 15 -9.58 -22.75 -27.01
CA ALA A 15 -9.11 -21.49 -27.57
C ALA A 15 -9.87 -20.29 -26.97
N GLU A 16 -9.15 -19.27 -26.51
CA GLU A 16 -9.70 -18.05 -25.89
C GLU A 16 -10.84 -17.44 -26.72
N GLN A 17 -10.65 -17.35 -28.04
CA GLN A 17 -11.63 -16.77 -28.95
C GLN A 17 -12.96 -17.55 -29.00
N GLU A 18 -12.90 -18.88 -28.90
CA GLU A 18 -14.11 -19.71 -28.88
C GLU A 18 -14.88 -19.54 -27.56
N ILE A 19 -14.15 -19.51 -26.44
CA ILE A 19 -14.73 -19.28 -25.11
C ILE A 19 -15.39 -17.89 -25.07
N PHE A 20 -14.72 -16.86 -25.59
CA PHE A 20 -15.25 -15.50 -25.65
C PHE A 20 -16.48 -15.37 -26.56
N ALA A 21 -16.52 -16.13 -27.66
CA ALA A 21 -17.69 -16.20 -28.54
C ALA A 21 -18.90 -16.86 -27.84
N ASP A 22 -18.67 -17.94 -27.08
CA ASP A 22 -19.73 -18.58 -26.28
C ASP A 22 -20.24 -17.66 -25.17
N LEU A 23 -19.33 -16.97 -24.46
CA LEU A 23 -19.70 -15.93 -23.49
C LEU A 23 -20.54 -14.84 -24.14
N THR A 24 -20.16 -14.41 -25.35
CA THR A 24 -20.93 -13.41 -26.10
C THR A 24 -22.34 -13.91 -26.40
N ALA A 25 -22.47 -15.13 -26.91
CA ALA A 25 -23.77 -15.74 -27.24
C ALA A 25 -24.65 -15.89 -25.99
N LEU A 26 -24.06 -16.26 -24.86
CA LEU A 26 -24.75 -16.33 -23.57
C LEU A 26 -25.21 -14.95 -23.11
N CYS A 27 -24.32 -13.95 -23.08
CA CYS A 27 -24.59 -12.63 -22.50
C CYS A 27 -25.67 -11.84 -23.25
N VAL A 28 -25.87 -12.10 -24.55
CA VAL A 28 -26.94 -11.48 -25.35
C VAL A 28 -28.28 -12.24 -25.25
N SER A 29 -28.35 -13.29 -24.43
CA SER A 29 -29.58 -14.07 -24.27
C SER A 29 -30.67 -13.25 -23.54
N PRO A 30 -31.96 -13.50 -23.84
CA PRO A 30 -33.08 -12.80 -23.21
C PRO A 30 -33.02 -12.83 -21.68
N GLY A 31 -33.08 -11.66 -21.04
CA GLY A 31 -33.11 -11.54 -19.58
C GLY A 31 -31.78 -11.81 -18.86
N TYR A 32 -30.66 -11.95 -19.59
CA TYR A 32 -29.33 -12.21 -18.98
C TYR A 32 -28.92 -11.15 -17.93
N VAL A 33 -29.42 -9.91 -18.05
CA VAL A 33 -29.21 -8.85 -17.06
C VAL A 33 -29.63 -9.25 -15.64
N HIS A 34 -30.61 -10.15 -15.49
CA HIS A 34 -31.01 -10.67 -14.18
C HIS A 34 -29.99 -11.66 -13.60
N ALA A 35 -29.35 -12.47 -14.45
CA ALA A 35 -28.24 -13.34 -14.04
C ALA A 35 -27.05 -12.49 -13.57
N LEU A 36 -26.73 -11.46 -14.35
CA LEU A 36 -25.64 -10.54 -14.04
C LEU A 36 -25.89 -9.75 -12.75
N ALA A 37 -27.12 -9.26 -12.52
CA ALA A 37 -27.49 -8.63 -11.26
C ALA A 37 -27.36 -9.58 -10.06
N TYR A 38 -27.68 -10.87 -10.23
CA TYR A 38 -27.46 -11.87 -9.19
C TYR A 38 -25.97 -12.12 -8.93
N LEU A 39 -25.13 -12.24 -9.97
CA LEU A 39 -23.69 -12.38 -9.83
C LEU A 39 -23.08 -11.17 -9.10
N CYS A 40 -23.47 -9.94 -9.48
CA CYS A 40 -23.05 -8.73 -8.78
C CYS A 40 -23.45 -8.76 -7.30
N TYR A 41 -24.67 -9.22 -7.00
CA TYR A 41 -25.14 -9.34 -5.62
C TYR A 41 -24.36 -10.40 -4.83
N ARG A 42 -24.04 -11.54 -5.44
CA ARG A 42 -23.34 -12.63 -4.77
C ARG A 42 -21.88 -12.31 -4.52
N ASP A 43 -21.21 -11.72 -5.51
CA ASP A 43 -19.75 -11.60 -5.53
C ASP A 43 -19.26 -10.22 -5.12
N ASN A 44 -20.03 -9.14 -5.33
CA ASN A 44 -19.65 -7.77 -4.97
C ASN A 44 -20.37 -7.22 -3.73
N THR A 45 -21.15 -8.03 -3.01
CA THR A 45 -21.81 -7.61 -1.76
C THR A 45 -21.20 -8.31 -0.56
N MET A 46 -20.72 -7.53 0.40
CA MET A 46 -20.23 -8.05 1.67
C MET A 46 -21.29 -7.88 2.76
N SER A 47 -21.69 -8.99 3.37
CA SER A 47 -22.57 -8.98 4.53
C SER A 47 -21.74 -9.12 5.81
N TYR A 48 -21.86 -8.14 6.71
CA TYR A 48 -21.27 -8.15 8.05
C TYR A 48 -22.34 -7.72 9.07
N ALA A 49 -22.10 -8.01 10.36
CA ALA A 49 -23.03 -7.68 11.44
C ALA A 49 -22.85 -6.21 11.87
N ASP A 50 -22.16 -5.97 12.98
CA ASP A 50 -21.94 -4.63 13.52
C ASP A 50 -20.66 -3.99 12.98
N GLU A 51 -19.57 -4.77 12.90
CA GLU A 51 -18.26 -4.32 12.42
C GLU A 51 -17.77 -5.24 11.30
N MET A 52 -17.09 -4.65 10.31
CA MET A 52 -16.45 -5.40 9.24
C MET A 52 -15.14 -6.03 9.75
N THR A 53 -15.03 -7.36 9.64
CA THR A 53 -13.88 -8.12 10.15
C THR A 53 -13.01 -8.71 9.03
N GLU A 54 -11.75 -9.06 9.34
CA GLU A 54 -10.86 -9.76 8.38
C GLU A 54 -11.50 -11.06 7.87
N ALA A 55 -12.25 -11.78 8.71
CA ALA A 55 -12.94 -13.01 8.32
C ALA A 55 -14.07 -12.78 7.30
N ASP A 56 -14.67 -11.59 7.29
CA ASP A 56 -15.68 -11.22 6.30
C ASP A 56 -15.02 -10.79 4.98
N MET A 57 -13.94 -10.02 5.07
CA MET A 57 -13.20 -9.53 3.92
C MET A 57 -12.47 -10.66 3.17
N VAL A 58 -11.86 -11.62 3.86
CA VAL A 58 -11.13 -12.74 3.21
C VAL A 58 -12.04 -13.56 2.28
N LYS A 59 -13.36 -13.60 2.53
CA LYS A 59 -14.33 -14.27 1.65
C LYS A 59 -14.37 -13.66 0.24
N GLN A 60 -13.97 -12.39 0.10
CA GLN A 60 -13.88 -11.66 -1.17
C GLN A 60 -12.72 -12.13 -2.08
N PHE A 61 -11.80 -12.92 -1.53
CA PHE A 61 -10.65 -13.47 -2.26
C PHE A 61 -10.84 -14.94 -2.63
N ASN A 62 -12.07 -15.46 -2.52
CA ASN A 62 -12.36 -16.83 -2.93
C ASN A 62 -12.23 -16.95 -4.46
N PRO A 63 -11.43 -17.90 -4.99
CA PRO A 63 -11.29 -18.10 -6.43
C PRO A 63 -12.60 -18.37 -7.19
N SER A 64 -13.68 -18.76 -6.49
CA SER A 64 -15.00 -18.96 -7.11
C SER A 64 -15.82 -17.68 -7.30
N GLN A 65 -15.36 -16.54 -6.79
CA GLN A 65 -16.04 -15.26 -6.97
C GLN A 65 -15.56 -14.57 -8.23
N LEU A 66 -16.50 -13.96 -8.95
CA LEU A 66 -16.16 -13.17 -10.13
C LEU A 66 -15.46 -11.88 -9.73
N ILE A 67 -14.31 -11.62 -10.35
CA ILE A 67 -13.60 -10.37 -10.16
C ILE A 67 -14.26 -9.24 -10.96
N ARG A 68 -13.94 -8.01 -10.57
CA ARG A 68 -14.44 -6.78 -11.20
C ARG A 68 -14.31 -6.77 -12.74
N ILE A 69 -13.17 -7.23 -13.25
CA ILE A 69 -12.87 -7.23 -14.69
C ILE A 69 -13.73 -8.26 -15.43
N GLU A 70 -14.04 -9.40 -14.82
CA GLU A 70 -14.96 -10.39 -15.36
C GLU A 70 -16.39 -9.85 -15.43
N ILE A 71 -16.89 -9.25 -14.35
CA ILE A 71 -18.22 -8.61 -14.35
C ILE A 71 -18.30 -7.51 -15.42
N ASN A 72 -17.30 -6.64 -15.51
CA ASN A 72 -17.24 -5.63 -16.57
C ASN A 72 -17.23 -6.24 -17.98
N THR A 73 -16.55 -7.36 -18.16
CA THR A 73 -16.54 -8.13 -19.41
C THR A 73 -17.94 -8.63 -19.74
N LEU A 74 -18.66 -9.22 -18.78
CA LEU A 74 -20.03 -9.68 -18.97
C LEU A 74 -20.99 -8.53 -19.31
N ILE A 75 -20.90 -7.37 -18.62
CA ILE A 75 -21.70 -6.18 -18.99
C ILE A 75 -21.38 -5.76 -20.42
N GLY A 76 -20.09 -5.71 -20.77
CA GLY A 76 -19.60 -5.33 -22.10
C GLY A 76 -20.08 -6.27 -23.22
N LEU A 77 -20.19 -7.56 -22.93
CA LEU A 77 -20.72 -8.57 -23.85
C LEU A 77 -22.25 -8.49 -23.97
N MET A 78 -22.95 -8.28 -22.85
CA MET A 78 -24.41 -8.17 -22.81
C MET A 78 -24.93 -7.03 -23.70
N VAL A 79 -24.25 -5.88 -23.71
CA VAL A 79 -24.64 -4.72 -24.52
C VAL A 79 -24.30 -4.86 -26.01
N LYS A 80 -23.74 -5.99 -26.46
CA LYS A 80 -23.53 -6.27 -27.89
C LYS A 80 -24.85 -6.49 -28.64
N ALA A 81 -25.93 -6.76 -27.92
CA ALA A 81 -27.30 -6.73 -28.42
C ALA A 81 -28.14 -5.70 -27.64
N GLU A 82 -29.39 -5.52 -28.03
CA GLU A 82 -30.35 -4.80 -27.21
C GLU A 82 -30.64 -5.59 -25.92
N VAL A 83 -30.53 -4.93 -24.77
CA VAL A 83 -30.74 -5.58 -23.47
C VAL A 83 -32.21 -5.91 -23.30
N ASP A 84 -32.50 -7.20 -23.07
CA ASP A 84 -33.83 -7.67 -22.70
C ASP A 84 -33.98 -7.67 -21.19
N TRP A 85 -34.98 -6.92 -20.70
CA TRP A 85 -35.25 -6.67 -19.28
C TRP A 85 -36.30 -7.60 -18.68
N ARG A 86 -36.74 -8.63 -19.41
CA ARG A 86 -37.73 -9.59 -18.92
C ARG A 86 -37.06 -10.63 -18.03
N LEU A 87 -37.69 -10.93 -16.90
CA LEU A 87 -37.22 -11.96 -15.97
C LEU A 87 -37.39 -13.36 -16.58
N PRO A 88 -36.30 -14.14 -16.77
CA PRO A 88 -36.39 -15.54 -17.19
C PRO A 88 -36.98 -16.43 -16.07
N THR A 89 -37.34 -17.66 -16.42
CA THR A 89 -37.71 -18.66 -15.40
C THR A 89 -36.50 -19.00 -14.51
N PRO A 90 -36.70 -19.45 -13.26
CA PRO A 90 -35.60 -19.80 -12.37
C PRO A 90 -34.64 -20.84 -12.95
N GLN A 91 -35.15 -21.80 -13.74
CA GLN A 91 -34.32 -22.80 -14.40
C GLN A 91 -33.38 -22.16 -15.43
N VAL A 92 -33.90 -21.30 -16.31
CA VAL A 92 -33.08 -20.61 -17.31
C VAL A 92 -32.06 -19.68 -16.65
N LEU A 93 -32.48 -19.00 -15.57
CA LEU A 93 -31.58 -18.16 -14.79
C LEU A 93 -30.41 -18.97 -14.21
N GLN A 94 -30.68 -20.14 -13.63
CA GLN A 94 -29.63 -21.02 -13.10
C GLN A 94 -28.70 -21.52 -14.21
N GLU A 95 -29.24 -21.90 -15.37
CA GLU A 95 -28.43 -22.30 -16.53
C GLU A 95 -27.49 -21.18 -17.00
N TYR A 96 -27.94 -19.92 -16.96
CA TYR A 96 -27.08 -18.76 -17.27
C TYR A 96 -25.94 -18.61 -16.26
N LEU A 97 -26.20 -18.79 -14.97
CA LEU A 97 -25.18 -18.69 -13.92
C LEU A 97 -24.12 -19.79 -14.08
N ASP A 98 -24.54 -21.04 -14.14
CA ASP A 98 -23.64 -22.20 -14.24
C ASP A 98 -22.78 -22.14 -15.52
N THR A 99 -23.38 -21.70 -16.63
CA THR A 99 -22.66 -21.56 -17.91
C THR A 99 -21.67 -20.39 -17.86
N THR A 100 -22.02 -19.28 -17.20
CA THR A 100 -21.13 -18.12 -17.06
C THR A 100 -19.87 -18.50 -16.27
N GLU A 101 -20.04 -19.16 -15.13
CA GLU A 101 -18.92 -19.57 -14.27
C GLU A 101 -17.98 -20.54 -14.98
N ARG A 102 -18.54 -21.58 -15.61
CA ARG A 102 -17.76 -22.56 -16.37
C ARG A 102 -16.95 -21.89 -17.49
N LEU A 103 -17.55 -20.96 -18.24
CA LEU A 103 -16.87 -20.29 -19.34
C LEU A 103 -15.79 -19.32 -18.86
N LEU A 104 -15.98 -18.65 -17.73
CA LEU A 104 -14.95 -17.79 -17.13
C LEU A 104 -13.79 -18.60 -16.55
N GLU A 105 -14.07 -19.76 -15.95
CA GLU A 105 -13.04 -20.72 -15.53
C GLU A 105 -12.24 -21.24 -16.75
N GLU A 106 -12.91 -21.62 -17.83
CA GLU A 106 -12.26 -21.99 -19.11
C GLU A 106 -11.40 -20.84 -19.66
N LEU A 107 -11.86 -19.59 -19.55
CA LEU A 107 -11.14 -18.40 -20.00
C LEU A 107 -9.85 -18.18 -19.20
N HIS A 108 -9.95 -18.27 -17.87
CA HIS A 108 -8.80 -18.15 -16.97
C HIS A 108 -7.75 -19.24 -17.24
N ASP A 109 -8.18 -20.49 -17.42
CA ASP A 109 -7.30 -21.60 -17.78
C ASP A 109 -6.62 -21.40 -19.14
N SER A 110 -7.35 -20.85 -20.13
CA SER A 110 -6.82 -20.52 -21.45
C SER A 110 -5.71 -19.47 -21.37
N MET A 111 -5.93 -18.38 -20.62
CA MET A 111 -4.92 -17.33 -20.42
C MET A 111 -3.71 -17.82 -19.60
N SER A 112 -3.97 -18.57 -18.52
CA SER A 112 -2.92 -19.18 -17.69
C SER A 112 -2.04 -20.14 -18.48
N GLY A 113 -2.59 -20.81 -19.49
CA GLY A 113 -1.84 -21.71 -20.37
C GLY A 113 -0.68 -21.02 -21.12
N ASP A 114 -0.80 -19.74 -21.44
CA ASP A 114 0.24 -18.96 -22.12
C ASP A 114 1.47 -18.73 -21.24
N MET A 115 1.29 -18.59 -19.91
CA MET A 115 2.37 -18.40 -18.94
C MET A 115 3.30 -19.62 -18.86
N TYR A 116 2.75 -20.83 -19.05
CA TYR A 116 3.50 -22.09 -18.96
C TYR A 116 3.81 -22.70 -20.33
N ARG A 117 3.54 -21.98 -21.43
CA ARG A 117 3.81 -22.47 -22.79
C ARG A 117 5.32 -22.68 -22.98
N GLY A 118 5.71 -23.93 -23.25
CA GLY A 118 7.12 -24.30 -23.48
C GLY A 118 7.92 -24.59 -22.20
N VAL A 119 7.27 -24.68 -21.04
CA VAL A 119 7.89 -25.18 -19.80
C VAL A 119 8.24 -26.66 -19.96
N THR A 120 9.52 -27.00 -19.84
CA THR A 120 9.98 -28.40 -19.74
C THR A 120 10.64 -28.67 -18.38
N PRO A 121 10.70 -29.93 -17.93
CA PRO A 121 11.38 -30.29 -16.67
C PRO A 121 12.84 -29.81 -16.61
N GLU A 122 13.55 -29.76 -17.75
CA GLU A 122 14.92 -29.27 -17.84
C GLU A 122 15.01 -27.75 -17.58
N VAL A 123 14.03 -26.99 -18.10
CA VAL A 123 13.97 -25.53 -17.92
C VAL A 123 13.63 -25.17 -16.48
N VAL A 124 12.71 -25.90 -15.85
CA VAL A 124 12.36 -25.74 -14.43
C VAL A 124 13.54 -26.10 -13.52
N SER A 125 14.22 -27.21 -13.77
CA SER A 125 15.36 -27.67 -12.96
C SER A 125 16.60 -26.79 -13.10
N SER A 126 16.77 -26.11 -14.24
CA SER A 126 17.86 -25.14 -14.44
C SER A 126 17.71 -23.83 -13.63
N GLY A 127 16.52 -23.55 -13.08
CA GLY A 127 16.22 -22.31 -12.38
C GLY A 127 16.22 -21.05 -13.28
N THR A 128 16.29 -21.22 -14.61
CA THR A 128 16.34 -20.09 -15.57
C THR A 128 14.97 -19.75 -16.18
N PHE A 129 13.91 -20.46 -15.78
CA PHE A 129 12.56 -20.19 -16.26
C PHE A 129 12.04 -18.84 -15.76
N ASP A 130 11.79 -17.93 -16.69
CA ASP A 130 11.11 -16.67 -16.46
C ASP A 130 9.93 -16.57 -17.45
N PRO A 131 8.68 -16.76 -16.99
CA PRO A 131 7.52 -16.73 -17.87
C PRO A 131 7.29 -15.34 -18.48
N PHE A 132 7.80 -14.28 -17.87
CA PHE A 132 7.52 -12.89 -18.24
C PHE A 132 8.47 -12.34 -19.31
N ARG A 133 9.23 -13.19 -20.00
CA ARG A 133 10.07 -12.76 -21.15
C ARG A 133 9.26 -12.40 -22.40
N GLN A 134 8.02 -12.88 -22.50
CA GLN A 134 7.13 -12.66 -23.64
C GLN A 134 5.90 -11.85 -23.20
N GLY A 135 5.49 -10.86 -23.99
CA GLY A 135 4.32 -10.02 -23.70
C GLY A 135 3.02 -10.81 -23.53
N LYS A 136 2.89 -11.98 -24.18
CA LYS A 136 1.73 -12.87 -24.01
C LYS A 136 1.55 -13.38 -22.58
N ALA A 137 2.64 -13.59 -21.83
CA ALA A 137 2.56 -14.03 -20.44
C ALA A 137 2.08 -12.93 -19.48
N PHE A 138 2.04 -11.67 -19.92
CA PHE A 138 1.45 -10.58 -19.15
C PHE A 138 -0.07 -10.47 -19.31
N ARG A 139 -0.70 -11.22 -20.23
CA ARG A 139 -2.16 -11.14 -20.45
C ARG A 139 -2.96 -11.56 -19.22
N GLU A 140 -2.59 -12.67 -18.58
CA GLU A 140 -3.25 -13.14 -17.36
C GLU A 140 -3.04 -12.15 -16.20
N PRO A 141 -1.82 -11.70 -15.84
CA PRO A 141 -1.64 -10.74 -14.75
C PRO A 141 -2.26 -9.36 -15.01
N ILE A 142 -2.41 -8.95 -16.27
CA ILE A 142 -3.10 -7.69 -16.61
C ILE A 142 -4.62 -7.83 -16.42
N PHE A 143 -5.19 -9.01 -16.67
CA PHE A 143 -6.63 -9.24 -16.62
C PHE A 143 -7.12 -9.72 -15.24
N TYR A 144 -6.34 -10.58 -14.57
CA TYR A 144 -6.68 -11.21 -13.29
C TYR A 144 -5.88 -10.68 -12.10
N GLY A 145 -4.91 -9.78 -12.34
CA GLY A 145 -4.16 -9.14 -11.26
C GLY A 145 -5.04 -8.29 -10.34
N GLY A 146 -4.65 -8.21 -9.07
CA GLY A 146 -5.34 -7.41 -8.06
C GLY A 146 -5.44 -5.91 -8.37
N GLU A 147 -6.38 -5.26 -7.70
CA GLU A 147 -6.69 -3.84 -7.86
C GLU A 147 -5.76 -2.93 -7.05
N SER A 148 -5.03 -2.05 -7.72
CA SER A 148 -4.05 -1.17 -7.03
C SER A 148 -4.66 0.08 -6.39
N ALA A 149 -5.98 0.21 -6.46
CA ALA A 149 -6.73 1.34 -5.94
C ALA A 149 -8.03 0.89 -5.27
N TYR A 150 -8.54 1.69 -4.33
CA TYR A 150 -9.90 1.53 -3.82
C TYR A 150 -10.89 2.43 -4.57
N SER A 151 -12.16 2.04 -4.64
CA SER A 151 -13.22 2.81 -5.31
C SER A 151 -13.32 4.25 -4.80
N PHE A 152 -13.23 4.47 -3.48
CA PHE A 152 -13.25 5.81 -2.90
C PHE A 152 -12.02 6.64 -3.29
N GLN A 153 -10.86 6.02 -3.52
CA GLN A 153 -9.67 6.75 -3.97
C GLN A 153 -9.89 7.30 -5.37
N TYR A 154 -10.48 6.53 -6.28
CA TYR A 154 -10.82 7.06 -7.60
C TYR A 154 -11.68 8.31 -7.53
N LEU A 155 -12.72 8.32 -6.68
CA LEU A 155 -13.60 9.47 -6.52
C LEU A 155 -12.85 10.68 -5.91
N ASP A 156 -12.13 10.46 -4.82
CA ASP A 156 -11.43 11.53 -4.10
C ASP A 156 -10.32 12.14 -4.98
N LEU A 157 -9.58 11.30 -5.71
CA LEU A 157 -8.50 11.75 -6.58
C LEU A 157 -9.02 12.33 -7.91
N ALA A 158 -10.16 11.86 -8.44
CA ALA A 158 -10.76 12.43 -9.66
C ALA A 158 -11.17 13.89 -9.46
N ALA A 159 -11.84 14.19 -8.34
CA ALA A 159 -12.24 15.55 -8.02
C ALA A 159 -11.04 16.51 -7.93
N ARG A 160 -9.92 16.05 -7.35
CA ARG A 160 -8.68 16.81 -7.26
C ARG A 160 -7.99 16.97 -8.61
N ARG A 161 -7.85 15.87 -9.36
CA ARG A 161 -7.17 15.83 -10.66
C ARG A 161 -7.76 16.80 -11.66
N TYR A 162 -9.08 16.92 -11.69
CA TYR A 162 -9.79 17.77 -12.64
C TYR A 162 -10.24 19.12 -12.05
N ALA A 163 -9.77 19.49 -10.87
CA ALA A 163 -10.14 20.76 -10.23
C ALA A 163 -9.74 21.97 -11.10
N SER A 164 -8.52 21.95 -11.66
CA SER A 164 -8.03 23.00 -12.58
C SER A 164 -8.76 23.01 -13.92
N ASP A 165 -9.45 21.92 -14.28
CA ASP A 165 -10.22 21.78 -15.51
C ASP A 165 -11.71 22.15 -15.33
N ALA A 166 -12.13 22.51 -14.11
CA ALA A 166 -13.52 22.84 -13.81
C ALA A 166 -14.14 23.90 -14.75
N PRO A 167 -13.43 24.97 -15.17
CA PRO A 167 -13.99 25.93 -16.13
C PRO A 167 -14.33 25.30 -17.49
N TRP A 168 -13.47 24.39 -17.99
CA TRP A 168 -13.72 23.69 -19.25
C TRP A 168 -14.91 22.74 -19.10
N LEU A 169 -14.95 21.98 -18.00
CA LEU A 169 -16.01 21.01 -17.71
C LEU A 169 -17.38 21.69 -17.56
N LEU A 170 -17.45 22.80 -16.82
CA LEU A 170 -18.69 23.58 -16.69
C LEU A 170 -19.18 24.10 -18.03
N LYS A 171 -18.27 24.57 -18.90
CA LYS A 171 -18.63 25.10 -20.22
C LYS A 171 -19.12 24.00 -21.18
N GLN A 172 -18.43 22.86 -21.22
CA GLN A 172 -18.67 21.81 -22.23
C GLN A 172 -19.64 20.71 -21.77
N ARG A 173 -19.73 20.47 -20.46
CA ARG A 173 -20.54 19.39 -19.86
C ARG A 173 -21.62 19.91 -18.91
N GLY A 174 -21.51 21.14 -18.40
CA GLY A 174 -22.49 21.74 -17.50
C GLY A 174 -22.40 21.27 -16.05
N PHE A 175 -21.31 20.59 -15.68
CA PHE A 175 -21.02 20.10 -14.33
C PHE A 175 -19.49 19.98 -14.14
N THR A 176 -19.04 19.87 -12.89
CA THR A 176 -17.65 19.54 -12.53
C THR A 176 -17.52 18.06 -12.18
N ILE A 177 -16.29 17.51 -12.18
CA ILE A 177 -16.07 16.13 -11.70
C ILE A 177 -16.38 16.00 -10.20
N SER A 178 -16.25 17.08 -9.42
CA SER A 178 -16.69 17.07 -8.02
C SER A 178 -18.21 16.81 -7.89
N ASP A 179 -19.03 17.39 -8.78
CA ASP A 179 -20.47 17.10 -8.84
C ASP A 179 -20.68 15.61 -9.19
N SER A 180 -19.93 15.11 -10.16
CA SER A 180 -20.04 13.72 -10.60
C SER A 180 -19.64 12.70 -9.51
N CYS A 181 -18.60 13.00 -8.72
CA CYS A 181 -18.24 12.19 -7.56
C CYS A 181 -19.33 12.21 -6.47
N THR A 182 -20.01 13.34 -6.28
CA THR A 182 -21.15 13.44 -5.36
C THR A 182 -22.32 12.57 -5.83
N VAL A 183 -22.61 12.59 -7.13
CA VAL A 183 -23.64 11.73 -7.75
C VAL A 183 -23.29 10.25 -7.61
N ALA A 184 -22.04 9.83 -7.86
CA ALA A 184 -21.63 8.44 -7.69
C ALA A 184 -21.77 7.95 -6.24
N LYS A 185 -21.32 8.75 -5.26
CA LYS A 185 -21.52 8.46 -3.82
C LYS A 185 -23.00 8.37 -3.46
N ALA A 186 -23.87 9.14 -4.13
CA ALA A 186 -25.31 9.08 -3.93
C ALA A 186 -25.94 7.82 -4.53
N ILE A 187 -25.49 7.38 -5.72
CA ILE A 187 -25.91 6.10 -6.32
C ILE A 187 -25.61 4.95 -5.35
N ASP A 188 -24.39 4.87 -4.83
CA ASP A 188 -24.00 3.80 -3.89
C ASP A 188 -24.94 3.76 -2.68
N ARG A 189 -25.24 4.92 -2.07
CA ARG A 189 -26.16 4.99 -0.93
C ARG A 189 -27.60 4.63 -1.28
N VAL A 190 -28.07 4.97 -2.50
CA VAL A 190 -29.41 4.58 -2.97
C VAL A 190 -29.47 3.06 -3.16
N VAL A 191 -28.47 2.49 -3.83
CA VAL A 191 -28.33 1.03 -4.04
C VAL A 191 -28.25 0.30 -2.70
N ASP A 192 -27.44 0.79 -1.75
CA ASP A 192 -27.36 0.27 -0.37
C ASP A 192 -28.73 0.25 0.32
N GLY A 193 -29.50 1.34 0.18
CA GLY A 193 -30.87 1.45 0.69
C GLY A 193 -31.82 0.41 0.05
N HIS A 194 -31.64 0.13 -1.24
CA HIS A 194 -32.47 -0.83 -1.96
C HIS A 194 -32.30 -2.27 -1.47
N PHE A 195 -31.14 -2.67 -0.96
CA PHE A 195 -30.91 -4.07 -0.51
C PHE A 195 -31.95 -4.55 0.50
N VAL A 196 -32.24 -3.74 1.52
CA VAL A 196 -33.18 -4.11 2.58
C VAL A 196 -34.62 -4.16 2.05
N ASP A 197 -35.00 -3.18 1.24
CA ASP A 197 -36.37 -3.03 0.76
C ASP A 197 -36.72 -4.01 -0.37
N VAL A 198 -35.79 -4.27 -1.29
CA VAL A 198 -35.94 -5.30 -2.32
C VAL A 198 -36.05 -6.68 -1.67
N ARG A 199 -35.18 -7.04 -0.73
CA ARG A 199 -35.28 -8.33 -0.02
C ARG A 199 -36.62 -8.48 0.73
N LYS A 200 -37.10 -7.43 1.40
CA LYS A 200 -38.40 -7.44 2.09
C LYS A 200 -39.58 -7.63 1.13
N ARG A 201 -39.54 -6.96 -0.03
CA ARG A 201 -40.57 -7.10 -1.08
C ARG A 201 -40.53 -8.49 -1.70
N MET A 202 -39.35 -8.96 -2.08
CA MET A 202 -39.13 -10.26 -2.74
C MET A 202 -39.66 -11.44 -1.91
N ARG A 203 -39.50 -11.41 -0.57
CA ARG A 203 -40.06 -12.44 0.33
C ARG A 203 -41.59 -12.58 0.28
N LYS A 204 -42.31 -11.60 -0.27
CA LYS A 204 -43.77 -11.61 -0.42
C LYS A 204 -44.22 -12.08 -1.81
N LEU A 205 -43.29 -12.25 -2.74
CA LEU A 205 -43.54 -12.69 -4.11
C LEU A 205 -43.32 -14.19 -4.26
N HIS A 206 -43.86 -14.78 -5.33
CA HIS A 206 -43.55 -16.16 -5.69
C HIS A 206 -42.05 -16.28 -6.03
N PRO A 207 -41.36 -17.40 -5.72
CA PRO A 207 -39.94 -17.59 -6.07
C PRO A 207 -39.60 -17.35 -7.55
N ASP A 208 -40.54 -17.61 -8.46
CA ASP A 208 -40.39 -17.36 -9.90
C ASP A 208 -40.30 -15.86 -10.26
N GLU A 209 -40.64 -14.97 -9.33
CA GLU A 209 -40.56 -13.52 -9.49
C GLU A 209 -39.32 -12.92 -8.78
N TRP A 210 -38.44 -13.76 -8.22
CA TRP A 210 -37.28 -13.29 -7.48
C TRP A 210 -36.20 -12.74 -8.42
N THR A 211 -35.76 -11.51 -8.14
CA THR A 211 -34.67 -10.88 -8.89
C THR A 211 -33.94 -9.83 -8.06
N MET A 212 -32.63 -9.69 -8.31
CA MET A 212 -31.77 -8.69 -7.68
C MET A 212 -31.63 -7.41 -8.51
N LEU A 213 -32.11 -7.39 -9.77
CA LEU A 213 -31.97 -6.22 -10.66
C LEU A 213 -32.50 -4.90 -10.05
N PRO A 214 -33.64 -4.87 -9.33
CA PRO A 214 -34.13 -3.64 -8.71
C PRO A 214 -33.20 -3.04 -7.66
N ILE A 215 -32.24 -3.80 -7.12
CA ILE A 215 -31.23 -3.26 -6.19
C ILE A 215 -30.36 -2.22 -6.92
N TYR A 216 -29.98 -2.53 -8.16
CA TYR A 216 -29.06 -1.73 -8.97
C TYR A 216 -29.74 -0.69 -9.86
N THR A 217 -31.07 -0.58 -9.78
CA THR A 217 -31.86 0.37 -10.58
C THR A 217 -32.12 1.63 -9.76
N VAL A 218 -31.81 2.80 -10.30
CA VAL A 218 -31.94 4.09 -9.63
C VAL A 218 -32.64 5.12 -10.52
N THR A 219 -33.48 5.96 -9.91
CA THR A 219 -34.11 7.10 -10.58
C THR A 219 -33.26 8.37 -10.40
N VAL A 220 -33.42 9.34 -11.31
CA VAL A 220 -32.78 10.66 -11.15
C VAL A 220 -33.25 11.33 -9.85
N ALA A 221 -34.52 11.19 -9.50
CA ALA A 221 -35.10 11.82 -8.30
C ALA A 221 -34.49 11.27 -7.00
N GLU A 222 -34.31 9.95 -6.89
CA GLU A 222 -33.67 9.33 -5.73
C GLU A 222 -32.21 9.81 -5.59
N VAL A 223 -31.47 9.80 -6.69
CA VAL A 223 -30.06 10.21 -6.68
C VAL A 223 -29.92 11.70 -6.40
N ALA A 224 -30.80 12.55 -6.96
CA ALA A 224 -30.82 13.99 -6.68
C ALA A 224 -31.15 14.29 -5.21
N ALA A 225 -32.16 13.62 -4.66
CA ALA A 225 -32.51 13.74 -3.25
C ALA A 225 -31.36 13.31 -2.33
N GLN A 226 -30.67 12.22 -2.66
CA GLN A 226 -29.56 11.69 -1.86
C GLN A 226 -28.26 12.51 -1.99
N SER A 227 -28.01 13.11 -3.17
CA SER A 227 -26.85 13.96 -3.43
C SER A 227 -27.04 15.41 -2.99
N LEU A 228 -28.28 15.86 -2.75
CA LEU A 228 -28.64 17.25 -2.52
C LEU A 228 -28.29 18.17 -3.71
N LEU A 229 -28.32 17.63 -4.92
CA LEU A 229 -28.07 18.34 -6.17
C LEU A 229 -29.38 18.55 -6.95
N ALA A 230 -29.39 19.54 -7.84
CA ALA A 230 -30.53 19.78 -8.72
C ALA A 230 -30.78 18.58 -9.64
N VAL A 231 -32.05 18.25 -9.88
CA VAL A 231 -32.47 17.09 -10.70
C VAL A 231 -31.83 17.15 -12.10
N GLU A 232 -31.80 18.33 -12.72
CA GLU A 232 -31.24 18.54 -14.06
C GLU A 232 -29.71 18.41 -14.08
N LEU A 233 -29.03 18.74 -12.97
CA LEU A 233 -27.59 18.52 -12.83
C LEU A 233 -27.32 17.02 -12.70
N THR A 234 -28.06 16.33 -11.84
CA THR A 234 -27.94 14.89 -11.62
C THR A 234 -28.20 14.10 -12.91
N GLU A 235 -29.25 14.44 -13.66
CA GLU A 235 -29.55 13.78 -14.94
C GLU A 235 -28.42 13.97 -15.96
N ARG A 236 -27.83 15.18 -16.05
CA ARG A 236 -26.69 15.43 -16.95
C ARG A 236 -25.48 14.58 -16.59
N VAL A 237 -25.18 14.44 -15.29
CA VAL A 237 -24.08 13.58 -14.84
C VAL A 237 -24.37 12.12 -15.16
N LEU A 238 -25.54 11.60 -14.77
CA LEU A 238 -25.92 10.20 -15.04
C LEU A 238 -25.84 9.90 -16.54
N SER A 239 -26.38 10.79 -17.37
CA SER A 239 -26.37 10.65 -18.82
C SER A 239 -24.95 10.66 -19.41
N ALA A 240 -24.02 11.43 -18.84
CA ALA A 240 -22.64 11.51 -19.33
C ALA A 240 -21.84 10.20 -19.13
N PHE A 241 -22.22 9.40 -18.13
CA PHE A 241 -21.61 8.10 -17.84
C PHE A 241 -22.50 6.91 -18.24
N THR A 242 -23.56 7.18 -19.02
CA THR A 242 -24.46 6.16 -19.56
C THR A 242 -24.02 5.75 -20.95
N LEU A 243 -24.02 4.44 -21.20
CA LEU A 243 -23.73 3.90 -22.53
C LEU A 243 -24.69 4.53 -23.56
N PRO A 244 -24.17 5.21 -24.60
CA PRO A 244 -25.02 5.88 -25.58
C PRO A 244 -26.00 4.91 -26.26
N ALA A 245 -27.23 5.37 -26.49
CA ALA A 245 -28.24 4.59 -27.19
C ALA A 245 -27.72 4.15 -28.57
N GLY A 246 -27.88 2.86 -28.89
CA GLY A 246 -27.39 2.27 -30.13
C GLY A 246 -25.91 1.87 -30.13
N ASN A 247 -25.12 2.24 -29.12
CA ASN A 247 -23.80 1.65 -28.95
C ASN A 247 -23.95 0.16 -28.63
N ARG A 248 -23.31 -0.70 -29.43
CA ARG A 248 -23.34 -2.16 -29.31
C ARG A 248 -21.97 -2.76 -28.98
N ASN A 249 -21.07 -1.94 -28.43
CA ASN A 249 -19.71 -2.36 -28.06
C ASN A 249 -19.05 -3.23 -29.14
N SER A 250 -19.21 -2.81 -30.40
CA SER A 250 -19.01 -3.70 -31.55
C SER A 250 -17.57 -4.16 -31.67
N SER A 251 -16.62 -3.30 -31.28
CA SER A 251 -15.18 -3.54 -31.30
C SER A 251 -14.64 -4.40 -30.14
N PHE A 252 -15.49 -4.89 -29.23
CA PHE A 252 -15.07 -5.73 -28.09
C PHE A 252 -15.19 -7.21 -28.46
N HIS A 253 -14.16 -7.77 -29.10
CA HIS A 253 -14.09 -9.15 -29.58
C HIS A 253 -13.12 -10.03 -28.79
N ALA A 254 -12.32 -9.44 -27.90
CA ALA A 254 -11.43 -10.16 -27.01
C ALA A 254 -11.27 -9.43 -25.65
N PRO A 255 -10.87 -10.14 -24.58
CA PRO A 255 -10.78 -9.58 -23.22
C PRO A 255 -9.88 -8.34 -23.08
N HIS A 256 -8.87 -8.21 -23.93
CA HIS A 256 -7.88 -7.12 -23.91
C HIS A 256 -8.24 -5.93 -24.80
N GLU A 257 -9.38 -5.99 -25.52
CA GLU A 257 -9.85 -4.88 -26.33
C GLU A 257 -10.61 -3.85 -25.48
N PHE A 258 -10.77 -2.65 -26.03
CA PHE A 258 -11.51 -1.60 -25.34
C PHE A 258 -12.98 -2.00 -25.16
N ASN A 259 -13.42 -2.04 -23.91
CA ASN A 259 -14.81 -2.25 -23.53
C ASN A 259 -15.47 -0.88 -23.27
N ALA A 260 -16.52 -0.54 -24.04
CA ALA A 260 -17.21 0.74 -23.90
C ALA A 260 -17.76 1.00 -22.48
N ILE A 261 -18.12 -0.06 -21.76
CA ILE A 261 -18.63 0.02 -20.38
C ILE A 261 -17.59 0.59 -19.41
N SER A 262 -16.28 0.44 -19.68
CA SER A 262 -15.24 1.04 -18.85
C SER A 262 -15.24 2.57 -18.87
N ALA A 263 -15.80 3.20 -19.92
CA ALA A 263 -15.94 4.66 -20.00
C ALA A 263 -17.35 5.14 -19.61
N THR A 264 -18.37 4.35 -19.90
CA THR A 264 -19.77 4.68 -19.62
C THR A 264 -20.48 3.47 -18.98
N PRO A 265 -20.28 3.23 -17.67
CA PRO A 265 -20.71 1.99 -17.02
C PRO A 265 -22.20 1.94 -16.68
N LEU A 266 -22.93 3.06 -16.80
CA LEU A 266 -24.36 3.09 -16.53
C LEU A 266 -25.15 2.63 -17.75
N LEU A 267 -26.25 1.92 -17.51
CA LEU A 267 -27.23 1.55 -18.54
C LEU A 267 -28.51 2.35 -18.34
N ARG A 268 -29.29 2.52 -19.41
CA ARG A 268 -30.59 3.19 -19.35
C ARG A 268 -31.71 2.23 -19.74
N MET A 269 -32.69 2.11 -18.87
CA MET A 269 -33.89 1.30 -19.09
C MET A 269 -34.90 2.03 -19.98
N PRO A 270 -35.82 1.30 -20.64
CA PRO A 270 -36.93 1.91 -21.39
C PRO A 270 -37.83 2.81 -20.54
N THR A 271 -37.90 2.56 -19.21
CA THR A 271 -38.63 3.40 -18.24
C THR A 271 -37.99 4.78 -18.05
N GLY A 272 -36.72 4.94 -18.44
CA GLY A 272 -35.91 6.14 -18.20
C GLY A 272 -34.96 6.00 -17.02
N ASP A 273 -35.10 4.94 -16.21
CA ASP A 273 -34.26 4.67 -15.03
C ASP A 273 -32.84 4.23 -15.43
N PHE A 274 -31.91 4.41 -14.50
CA PHE A 274 -30.51 4.06 -14.69
C PHE A 274 -30.16 2.78 -13.94
N VAL A 275 -29.30 1.95 -14.52
CA VAL A 275 -28.81 0.72 -13.90
C VAL A 275 -27.31 0.84 -13.67
N SER A 276 -26.89 0.65 -12.41
CA SER A 276 -25.50 0.70 -11.95
C SER A 276 -25.11 -0.64 -11.32
N LEU A 277 -24.68 -1.60 -12.14
CA LEU A 277 -24.33 -2.95 -11.69
C LEU A 277 -23.00 -3.03 -10.93
N GLN A 278 -22.11 -2.04 -11.12
CA GLN A 278 -20.78 -2.05 -10.51
C GLN A 278 -20.32 -0.63 -10.15
N SER A 279 -20.46 -0.26 -8.88
CA SER A 279 -20.06 1.04 -8.32
C SER A 279 -18.59 1.37 -8.59
N TYR A 280 -17.72 0.37 -8.48
CA TYR A 280 -16.30 0.51 -8.74
C TYR A 280 -16.05 0.98 -10.19
N ALA A 281 -16.73 0.42 -11.19
CA ALA A 281 -16.55 0.81 -12.59
C ALA A 281 -16.93 2.28 -12.82
N LEU A 282 -17.98 2.77 -12.14
CA LEU A 282 -18.34 4.18 -12.19
C LEU A 282 -17.25 5.07 -11.56
N ALA A 283 -16.70 4.67 -10.43
CA ALA A 283 -15.61 5.40 -9.79
C ALA A 283 -14.37 5.49 -10.68
N GLU A 284 -13.96 4.37 -11.28
CA GLU A 284 -12.84 4.32 -12.24
C GLU A 284 -13.14 5.16 -13.48
N ALA A 285 -14.34 5.06 -14.05
CA ALA A 285 -14.77 5.86 -15.21
C ALA A 285 -14.73 7.36 -14.91
N LEU A 286 -15.06 7.79 -13.69
CA LEU A 286 -14.98 9.20 -13.25
C LEU A 286 -13.54 9.72 -13.18
N TYR A 287 -12.59 8.85 -12.85
CA TYR A 287 -11.17 9.18 -12.86
C TYR A 287 -10.59 9.24 -14.27
N ASP A 288 -11.06 8.36 -15.15
CA ASP A 288 -10.45 8.12 -16.46
C ASP A 288 -11.11 8.87 -17.61
N THR A 289 -12.43 8.80 -17.72
CA THR A 289 -13.19 9.27 -18.88
C THR A 289 -13.07 10.77 -19.15
N PRO A 290 -13.06 11.66 -18.14
CA PRO A 290 -12.98 13.10 -18.39
C PRO A 290 -11.74 13.55 -19.15
N TYR A 291 -10.62 12.83 -19.00
CA TYR A 291 -9.42 13.06 -19.80
C TYR A 291 -9.71 12.95 -21.30
N TYR A 292 -10.45 11.94 -21.74
CA TYR A 292 -10.73 11.73 -23.16
C TYR A 292 -11.65 12.79 -23.74
N TRP A 293 -12.65 13.26 -22.97
CA TRP A 293 -13.50 14.38 -23.37
C TRP A 293 -12.69 15.63 -23.69
N MET A 294 -11.73 15.96 -22.82
CA MET A 294 -10.86 17.12 -22.99
C MET A 294 -9.79 16.88 -24.05
N PHE A 295 -9.33 15.64 -24.21
CA PHE A 295 -8.33 15.28 -25.21
C PHE A 295 -8.87 15.41 -26.65
N GLU A 296 -10.18 15.29 -26.86
CA GLU A 296 -10.80 15.59 -28.15
C GLU A 296 -10.69 17.07 -28.54
N ASP A 297 -10.66 17.98 -27.55
CA ASP A 297 -10.39 19.40 -27.75
C ASP A 297 -8.90 19.66 -27.97
N LYS A 298 -8.52 19.71 -29.26
CA LYS A 298 -7.12 19.93 -29.69
C LYS A 298 -6.51 21.20 -29.11
N ALA A 299 -7.30 22.26 -28.90
CA ALA A 299 -6.81 23.52 -28.35
C ALA A 299 -6.53 23.41 -26.85
N TYR A 300 -7.25 22.53 -26.15
CA TYR A 300 -7.12 22.33 -24.71
C TYR A 300 -6.06 21.30 -24.30
N ARG A 301 -5.63 20.41 -25.21
CA ARG A 301 -4.63 19.35 -24.94
C ARG A 301 -3.38 19.81 -24.17
N PRO A 302 -2.74 20.96 -24.47
CA PRO A 302 -1.56 21.39 -23.72
C PRO A 302 -1.88 21.73 -22.25
N ILE A 303 -3.05 22.34 -22.02
CA ILE A 303 -3.53 22.68 -20.68
C ILE A 303 -3.86 21.40 -19.90
N LEU A 304 -4.57 20.46 -20.54
CA LEU A 304 -4.88 19.15 -19.96
C LEU A 304 -3.61 18.38 -19.55
N ALA A 305 -2.61 18.34 -20.44
CA ALA A 305 -1.34 17.65 -20.15
C ALA A 305 -0.62 18.29 -18.96
N LYS A 306 -0.57 19.64 -18.90
CA LYS A 306 0.01 20.38 -17.79
C LYS A 306 -0.72 20.10 -16.48
N ASN A 307 -2.05 20.28 -16.46
CA ASN A 307 -2.86 20.10 -15.25
C ASN A 307 -2.72 18.69 -14.66
N ARG A 308 -2.60 17.67 -15.52
CA ARG A 308 -2.38 16.28 -15.09
C ARG A 308 -0.99 16.04 -14.50
N GLY A 309 0.05 16.66 -15.07
CA GLY A 309 1.40 16.65 -14.50
C GLY A 309 1.42 17.32 -13.12
N ASP A 310 0.93 18.56 -13.06
CA ASP A 310 0.82 19.37 -11.84
C ASP A 310 0.05 18.61 -10.73
N PHE A 311 -1.04 17.91 -11.06
CA PHE A 311 -1.77 17.07 -10.11
C PHE A 311 -0.88 15.98 -9.49
N THR A 312 -0.11 15.27 -10.31
CA THR A 312 0.67 14.11 -9.85
C THR A 312 1.81 14.55 -8.93
N GLU A 313 2.51 15.62 -9.31
CA GLU A 313 3.60 16.22 -8.53
C GLU A 313 3.08 16.80 -7.21
N SER A 314 2.04 17.63 -7.27
CA SER A 314 1.44 18.25 -6.08
C SER A 314 0.83 17.21 -5.13
N PHE A 315 0.21 16.16 -5.66
CA PHE A 315 -0.33 15.06 -4.86
C PHE A 315 0.79 14.34 -4.10
N ALA A 316 1.88 13.98 -4.78
CA ALA A 316 3.01 13.32 -4.13
C ALA A 316 3.63 14.20 -3.03
N SER A 317 3.81 15.50 -3.31
CA SER A 317 4.32 16.48 -2.33
C SER A 317 3.40 16.59 -1.11
N GLU A 318 2.08 16.69 -1.31
CA GLU A 318 1.12 16.79 -0.20
C GLU A 318 1.13 15.53 0.66
N ARG A 319 1.06 14.35 0.03
CA ARG A 319 1.05 13.05 0.73
C ARG A 319 2.30 12.86 1.57
N LEU A 320 3.48 13.16 1.02
CA LEU A 320 4.74 13.09 1.77
C LEU A 320 4.81 14.18 2.86
N GLY A 321 4.23 15.35 2.62
CA GLY A 321 4.09 16.42 3.62
C GLY A 321 3.30 15.98 4.87
N LEU A 322 2.29 15.12 4.72
CA LEU A 322 1.54 14.55 5.86
C LEU A 322 2.41 13.70 6.78
N VAL A 323 3.47 13.08 6.23
CA VAL A 323 4.39 12.21 6.99
C VAL A 323 5.56 13.00 7.55
N PHE A 324 6.24 13.80 6.71
CA PHE A 324 7.52 14.43 7.04
C PHE A 324 7.41 15.87 7.55
N GLY A 325 6.25 16.50 7.38
CA GLY A 325 6.03 17.93 7.62
C GLY A 325 6.41 18.79 6.42
N GLY A 326 5.66 19.88 6.18
CA GLY A 326 5.85 20.74 5.01
C GLY A 326 7.22 21.42 4.93
N GLU A 327 7.88 21.66 6.06
CA GLU A 327 9.24 22.23 6.09
C GLU A 327 10.35 21.28 5.58
N ARG A 328 10.02 20.00 5.36
CA ARG A 328 10.98 18.95 4.94
C ARG A 328 10.69 18.40 3.55
N VAL A 329 9.65 18.91 2.90
CA VAL A 329 9.20 18.47 1.58
C VAL A 329 9.24 19.66 0.64
N TYR A 330 10.05 19.53 -0.41
CA TYR A 330 10.31 20.57 -1.38
C TYR A 330 9.81 20.09 -2.74
N ALA A 331 8.86 20.83 -3.33
CA ALA A 331 8.38 20.56 -4.67
C ALA A 331 9.21 21.34 -5.71
N ASN A 332 9.34 20.79 -6.92
CA ASN A 332 9.97 21.40 -8.09
C ASN A 332 11.35 22.01 -7.77
N VAL A 333 12.26 21.14 -7.33
CA VAL A 333 13.60 21.51 -6.91
C VAL A 333 14.53 21.54 -8.12
N ASP A 334 15.16 22.70 -8.34
CA ASP A 334 16.20 22.85 -9.34
C ASP A 334 17.58 22.51 -8.78
N ILE A 335 18.37 21.78 -9.56
CA ILE A 335 19.77 21.48 -9.26
C ILE A 335 20.64 22.29 -10.20
N TRP A 336 21.53 23.12 -9.66
CA TRP A 336 22.41 24.01 -10.43
C TRP A 336 23.87 23.61 -10.26
N GLU A 337 24.61 23.41 -11.36
CA GLU A 337 26.08 23.28 -11.33
C GLU A 337 26.76 24.66 -11.30
N THR A 338 26.14 25.62 -11.97
CA THR A 338 26.51 27.04 -11.91
C THR A 338 25.22 27.86 -12.02
N LYS A 339 25.27 29.17 -11.75
CA LYS A 339 24.11 30.07 -11.89
C LYS A 339 23.44 30.05 -13.28
N ALA A 340 24.15 29.60 -14.32
CA ALA A 340 23.64 29.54 -15.69
C ALA A 340 23.39 28.12 -16.20
N LYS A 341 23.82 27.07 -15.47
CA LYS A 341 23.74 25.67 -15.91
C LYS A 341 22.96 24.83 -14.91
N LYS A 342 21.71 24.51 -15.29
CA LYS A 342 20.85 23.54 -14.58
C LYS A 342 21.34 22.12 -14.89
N ALA A 343 21.57 21.35 -13.83
CA ALA A 343 22.03 19.96 -13.88
C ALA A 343 20.86 18.97 -13.86
N GLY A 344 19.73 19.34 -13.26
CA GLY A 344 18.56 18.47 -13.16
C GLY A 344 17.40 19.16 -12.44
N GLU A 345 16.29 18.44 -12.36
CA GLU A 345 15.06 18.86 -11.68
C GLU A 345 14.46 17.66 -10.95
N ILE A 346 14.07 17.89 -9.69
CA ILE A 346 13.40 16.91 -8.84
C ILE A 346 11.98 17.39 -8.59
N ASP A 347 10.99 16.60 -8.99
CA ASP A 347 9.58 16.93 -8.80
C ASP A 347 9.24 17.08 -7.31
N VAL A 348 9.68 16.13 -6.47
CA VAL A 348 9.57 16.24 -5.00
C VAL A 348 10.82 15.70 -4.31
N LEU A 349 11.43 16.52 -3.46
CA LEU A 349 12.54 16.16 -2.59
C LEU A 349 12.08 16.17 -1.12
N VAL A 350 12.27 15.05 -0.43
CA VAL A 350 12.13 14.98 1.03
C VAL A 350 13.50 14.92 1.68
N VAL A 351 13.74 15.71 2.72
CA VAL A 351 14.97 15.67 3.52
C VAL A 351 14.63 15.43 4.99
N TRP A 352 15.05 14.30 5.54
CA TRP A 352 14.80 13.96 6.95
C TRP A 352 16.05 13.37 7.60
N GLY A 353 16.72 14.18 8.42
CA GLY A 353 18.03 13.83 9.00
C GLY A 353 19.07 13.61 7.89
N ASN A 354 19.73 12.45 7.88
CA ASN A 354 20.67 12.04 6.83
C ASN A 354 20.03 11.15 5.75
N ARG A 355 18.70 11.21 5.59
CA ARG A 355 17.95 10.49 4.56
C ARG A 355 17.29 11.47 3.59
N ALA A 356 17.23 11.07 2.32
CA ALA A 356 16.47 11.79 1.31
C ALA A 356 15.54 10.86 0.52
N ILE A 357 14.41 11.39 0.06
CA ILE A 357 13.55 10.75 -0.93
C ILE A 357 13.53 11.65 -2.16
N VAL A 358 13.86 11.09 -3.32
CA VAL A 358 13.78 11.76 -4.62
C VAL A 358 12.63 11.13 -5.38
N VAL A 359 11.59 11.93 -5.63
CA VAL A 359 10.41 11.51 -6.39
C VAL A 359 10.49 12.08 -7.80
N GLN A 360 10.22 11.23 -8.78
CA GLN A 360 9.92 11.62 -10.16
C GLN A 360 8.53 11.09 -10.50
N ALA A 361 7.62 12.01 -10.82
CA ALA A 361 6.24 11.75 -11.15
C ALA A 361 6.06 11.73 -12.68
N LYS A 362 5.28 10.76 -13.19
CA LYS A 362 4.90 10.71 -14.61
C LYS A 362 3.42 10.45 -14.75
N SER A 363 2.81 11.13 -15.71
CA SER A 363 1.37 11.03 -15.96
C SER A 363 1.02 10.23 -17.21
N LYS A 364 1.84 9.25 -17.60
CA LYS A 364 1.63 8.46 -18.82
C LYS A 364 1.01 7.09 -18.49
N ARG A 365 0.15 6.59 -19.39
CA ARG A 365 -0.57 5.30 -19.27
C ARG A 365 -0.07 4.29 -20.29
N LEU A 366 -0.33 3.01 -20.00
CA LEU A 366 -0.30 1.94 -21.01
C LEU A 366 -1.33 2.18 -22.12
N THR A 367 -0.91 1.99 -23.36
CA THR A 367 -1.78 1.99 -24.53
C THR A 367 -2.61 0.71 -24.63
N LEU A 368 -3.69 0.75 -25.42
CA LEU A 368 -4.51 -0.44 -25.70
C LEU A 368 -3.69 -1.56 -26.34
N GLU A 369 -2.73 -1.24 -27.22
CA GLU A 369 -1.86 -2.23 -27.85
C GLU A 369 -0.96 -2.95 -26.83
N ALA A 370 -0.49 -2.25 -25.81
CA ALA A 370 0.27 -2.86 -24.73
C ALA A 370 -0.58 -3.87 -23.94
N ARG A 371 -1.86 -3.55 -23.67
CA ARG A 371 -2.81 -4.48 -23.02
C ARG A 371 -3.08 -5.76 -23.82
N LYS A 372 -2.92 -5.73 -25.15
CA LYS A 372 -3.07 -6.92 -26.02
C LYS A 372 -1.90 -7.92 -25.91
N GLY A 373 -0.86 -7.57 -25.15
CA GLY A 373 0.36 -8.36 -25.05
C GLY A 373 1.38 -8.04 -26.14
N ASN A 374 1.32 -6.85 -26.77
CA ASN A 374 2.32 -6.43 -27.75
C ASN A 374 3.61 -5.98 -27.04
N ASP A 375 4.66 -6.81 -27.14
CA ASP A 375 5.95 -6.59 -26.48
C ASP A 375 6.55 -5.20 -26.72
N GLN A 376 6.48 -4.68 -27.95
CA GLN A 376 7.08 -3.38 -28.29
C GLN A 376 6.30 -2.24 -27.65
N ALA A 377 4.97 -2.28 -27.72
CA ALA A 377 4.12 -1.28 -27.09
C ALA A 377 4.28 -1.28 -25.56
N ILE A 378 4.34 -2.46 -24.94
CA ILE A 378 4.58 -2.61 -23.49
C ILE A 378 5.92 -1.96 -23.11
N ARG A 379 7.01 -2.29 -23.82
CA ARG A 379 8.35 -1.76 -23.52
C ARG A 379 8.43 -0.24 -23.72
N ASP A 380 7.84 0.28 -24.79
CA ASP A 380 7.84 1.71 -25.07
C ASP A 380 7.05 2.50 -24.03
N ASP A 381 5.85 2.02 -23.67
CA ASP A 381 5.02 2.66 -22.65
C ASP A 381 5.65 2.57 -21.27
N PHE A 382 6.22 1.42 -20.92
CA PHE A 382 6.97 1.25 -19.67
C PHE A 382 8.16 2.20 -19.61
N LYS A 383 8.95 2.30 -20.68
CA LYS A 383 10.10 3.20 -20.74
C LYS A 383 9.69 4.65 -20.43
N LYS A 384 8.67 5.13 -21.14
CA LYS A 384 8.19 6.52 -21.02
C LYS A 384 7.49 6.82 -19.69
N SER A 385 6.99 5.80 -18.99
CA SER A 385 6.24 5.97 -17.74
C SER A 385 7.09 5.73 -16.50
N VAL A 386 8.11 4.86 -16.59
CA VAL A 386 8.89 4.39 -15.43
C VAL A 386 10.40 4.54 -15.64
N GLN A 387 10.97 4.00 -16.73
CA GLN A 387 12.43 4.03 -16.94
C GLN A 387 12.96 5.46 -17.01
N ASP A 388 12.33 6.35 -17.79
CA ASP A 388 12.77 7.74 -17.93
C ASP A 388 12.68 8.49 -16.59
N ALA A 389 11.70 8.16 -15.74
CA ALA A 389 11.58 8.72 -14.38
C ALA A 389 12.71 8.22 -13.46
N TYR A 390 13.03 6.94 -13.56
CA TYR A 390 14.13 6.32 -12.82
C TYR A 390 15.48 6.93 -13.21
N ASP A 391 15.77 7.03 -14.50
CA ASP A 391 17.02 7.58 -15.02
C ASP A 391 17.21 9.02 -14.53
N GLN A 392 16.17 9.85 -14.65
CA GLN A 392 16.14 11.23 -14.13
C GLN A 392 16.37 11.27 -12.61
N ALA A 393 15.74 10.37 -11.85
CA ALA A 393 15.91 10.31 -10.40
C ALA A 393 17.34 9.93 -10.00
N ILE A 394 17.99 9.02 -10.72
CA ILE A 394 19.39 8.63 -10.49
C ILE A 394 20.33 9.79 -10.76
N GLU A 395 20.18 10.45 -11.92
CA GLU A 395 21.00 11.61 -12.30
C GLU A 395 20.92 12.72 -11.24
N CYS A 396 19.69 13.03 -10.79
CA CYS A 396 19.47 14.03 -9.76
C CYS A 396 20.03 13.59 -8.39
N SER A 397 19.83 12.33 -8.01
CA SER A 397 20.30 11.78 -6.74
C SER A 397 21.82 11.78 -6.61
N GLN A 398 22.55 11.56 -7.72
CA GLN A 398 24.02 11.65 -7.77
C GLN A 398 24.54 13.07 -7.52
N CYS A 399 23.70 14.10 -7.70
CA CYS A 399 24.06 15.48 -7.43
C CYS A 399 23.89 15.85 -5.93
N LEU A 400 23.11 15.09 -5.16
CA LEU A 400 22.78 15.44 -3.78
C LEU A 400 23.98 15.24 -2.84
N GLY A 401 24.37 16.32 -2.15
CA GLY A 401 25.49 16.32 -1.19
C GLY A 401 26.85 16.67 -1.80
N GLU A 402 26.92 16.85 -3.12
CA GLU A 402 28.14 17.27 -3.81
C GLU A 402 28.31 18.79 -3.79
N LYS A 403 29.47 19.28 -3.34
CA LYS A 403 29.74 20.71 -3.14
C LYS A 403 29.62 21.58 -4.40
N ARG A 404 29.69 20.97 -5.58
CA ARG A 404 29.59 21.67 -6.87
C ARG A 404 28.15 22.00 -7.28
N PHE A 405 27.15 21.42 -6.61
CA PHE A 405 25.75 21.65 -6.94
C PHE A 405 25.05 22.46 -5.85
N THR A 406 24.13 23.32 -6.27
CA THR A 406 23.24 24.08 -5.41
C THR A 406 21.80 23.68 -5.69
N LEU A 407 21.03 23.44 -4.64
CA LEU A 407 19.62 23.09 -4.72
C LEU A 407 18.78 24.33 -4.42
N THR A 408 17.76 24.62 -5.23
CA THR A 408 16.84 25.73 -4.97
C THR A 408 15.39 25.29 -5.06
N ASP A 409 14.56 25.82 -4.18
CA ASP A 409 13.10 25.70 -4.31
C ASP A 409 12.54 26.60 -5.43
N VAL A 410 11.23 26.49 -5.68
CA VAL A 410 10.50 27.32 -6.67
C VAL A 410 10.61 28.83 -6.43
N SER A 411 10.94 29.27 -5.23
CA SER A 411 11.14 30.69 -4.89
C SER A 411 12.58 31.16 -5.13
N GLY A 412 13.47 30.25 -5.56
CA GLY A 412 14.89 30.49 -5.71
C GLY A 412 15.67 30.44 -4.39
N ARG A 413 15.05 29.97 -3.29
CA ARG A 413 15.71 29.84 -2.00
C ARG A 413 16.54 28.57 -1.98
N GLU A 414 17.77 28.68 -1.48
CA GLU A 414 18.67 27.54 -1.36
C GLU A 414 18.15 26.52 -0.34
N ILE A 415 18.15 25.25 -0.74
CA ILE A 415 17.82 24.11 0.11
C ILE A 415 19.12 23.54 0.67
N VAL A 416 19.35 23.75 1.96
CA VAL A 416 20.57 23.29 2.63
C VAL A 416 20.35 21.90 3.21
N LEU A 417 21.19 20.95 2.80
CA LEU A 417 21.21 19.61 3.39
C LEU A 417 21.92 19.67 4.75
N PRO A 418 21.23 19.38 5.87
CA PRO A 418 21.78 19.60 7.21
C PRO A 418 22.88 18.59 7.59
N TYR A 419 22.90 17.43 6.93
CA TYR A 419 23.85 16.34 7.16
C TYR A 419 24.29 15.72 5.84
N GLU A 420 25.45 15.06 5.84
CA GLU A 420 25.82 14.18 4.74
C GLU A 420 24.80 13.04 4.63
N LEU A 421 24.25 12.85 3.43
CA LEU A 421 23.24 11.83 3.18
C LEU A 421 23.87 10.43 3.25
N LYS A 422 23.23 9.54 4.02
CA LYS A 422 23.62 8.13 4.13
C LYS A 422 22.90 7.27 3.09
N GLU A 423 21.59 7.50 2.92
CA GLU A 423 20.78 6.78 1.93
C GLU A 423 19.82 7.74 1.24
N ILE A 424 19.65 7.54 -0.07
CA ILE A 424 18.71 8.25 -0.92
C ILE A 424 17.74 7.20 -1.50
N TYR A 425 16.45 7.39 -1.27
CA TYR A 425 15.39 6.52 -1.79
C TYR A 425 14.78 7.13 -3.05
N VAL A 426 14.63 6.33 -4.10
CA VAL A 426 14.12 6.78 -5.40
C VAL A 426 12.69 6.31 -5.59
N PHE A 427 11.75 7.24 -5.81
CA PHE A 427 10.34 6.94 -6.09
C PHE A 427 10.00 7.32 -7.53
N CYS A 428 9.51 6.35 -8.29
CA CYS A 428 8.91 6.58 -9.60
C CYS A 428 7.38 6.47 -9.44
N VAL A 429 6.69 7.60 -9.48
CA VAL A 429 5.24 7.67 -9.19
C VAL A 429 4.46 7.87 -10.49
N VAL A 430 3.49 6.99 -10.76
CA VAL A 430 2.60 7.12 -11.92
C VAL A 430 1.20 7.62 -11.52
N SER A 431 0.61 8.47 -12.36
CA SER A 431 -0.68 9.12 -12.06
C SER A 431 -1.90 8.19 -12.15
N ASP A 432 -1.76 7.00 -12.68
CA ASP A 432 -2.88 6.11 -13.01
C ASP A 432 -2.61 4.69 -12.57
N HIS A 433 -3.69 3.93 -12.43
CA HIS A 433 -3.60 2.49 -12.31
C HIS A 433 -2.85 1.94 -13.52
N TYR A 434 -1.77 1.21 -13.25
CA TYR A 434 -0.92 0.62 -14.24
C TYR A 434 -0.96 -0.91 -14.05
N PRO A 435 -1.76 -1.64 -14.86
CA PRO A 435 -1.94 -3.08 -14.70
C PRO A 435 -0.61 -3.84 -14.69
N ALA A 436 -0.46 -4.77 -13.75
CA ALA A 436 0.73 -5.59 -13.56
C ALA A 436 2.05 -4.78 -13.41
N LEU A 437 1.99 -3.57 -12.83
CA LEU A 437 3.15 -2.69 -12.66
C LEU A 437 4.32 -3.37 -11.94
N SER A 438 4.05 -4.11 -10.86
CA SER A 438 5.10 -4.80 -10.09
C SER A 438 5.83 -5.86 -10.92
N PHE A 439 5.10 -6.62 -11.75
CA PHE A 439 5.70 -7.59 -12.68
C PHE A 439 6.47 -6.91 -13.81
N GLN A 440 5.89 -5.88 -14.43
CA GLN A 440 6.54 -5.14 -15.51
C GLN A 440 7.80 -4.42 -15.02
N ALA A 441 7.78 -3.82 -13.83
CA ALA A 441 8.94 -3.17 -13.24
C ALA A 441 10.06 -4.17 -12.97
N ARG A 442 9.75 -5.34 -12.41
CA ARG A 442 10.75 -6.40 -12.22
C ARG A 442 11.39 -6.83 -13.54
N GLN A 443 10.62 -6.86 -14.62
CA GLN A 443 11.08 -7.41 -15.89
C GLN A 443 11.81 -6.39 -16.79
N PHE A 444 11.31 -5.17 -16.86
CA PHE A 444 11.75 -4.18 -17.85
C PHE A 444 12.61 -3.07 -17.25
N LEU A 445 12.56 -2.84 -15.93
CA LEU A 445 13.35 -1.78 -15.31
C LEU A 445 14.83 -2.14 -15.29
N SER A 446 15.62 -1.34 -16.02
CA SER A 446 17.06 -1.44 -15.99
C SER A 446 17.61 -0.52 -14.92
N THR A 447 18.19 -1.10 -13.87
CA THR A 447 18.72 -0.34 -12.73
C THR A 447 20.25 -0.32 -12.72
N VAL A 448 20.82 0.77 -12.21
CA VAL A 448 22.25 0.90 -11.91
C VAL A 448 22.48 0.93 -10.40
N THR A 449 23.57 0.31 -9.94
CA THR A 449 23.98 0.37 -8.54
C THR A 449 24.89 1.58 -8.32
N VAL A 450 24.42 2.53 -7.52
CA VAL A 450 25.17 3.74 -7.17
C VAL A 450 25.30 3.81 -5.64
N PRO A 451 26.48 4.10 -5.08
CA PRO A 451 26.65 4.22 -3.63
C PRO A 451 25.60 5.16 -3.02
N ARG A 452 25.04 4.77 -1.86
CA ARG A 452 24.01 5.49 -1.09
C ARG A 452 22.61 5.52 -1.73
N ILE A 453 22.48 5.38 -3.05
CA ILE A 453 21.18 5.37 -3.72
C ILE A 453 20.59 3.96 -3.65
N GLN A 454 19.40 3.84 -3.08
CA GLN A 454 18.70 2.57 -2.90
C GLN A 454 17.95 2.17 -4.18
N PRO A 455 17.62 0.87 -4.35
CA PRO A 455 16.74 0.42 -5.43
C PRO A 455 15.43 1.21 -5.45
N PRO A 456 14.87 1.49 -6.66
CA PRO A 456 13.70 2.33 -6.78
C PRO A 456 12.43 1.63 -6.31
N LEU A 457 11.49 2.42 -5.79
CA LEU A 457 10.11 2.01 -5.62
C LEU A 457 9.30 2.59 -6.79
N VAL A 458 8.69 1.70 -7.57
CA VAL A 458 7.78 2.07 -8.65
C VAL A 458 6.36 1.85 -8.16
N MET A 459 5.55 2.91 -8.13
CA MET A 459 4.20 2.87 -7.55
C MET A 459 3.26 3.84 -8.25
N ASP A 460 1.96 3.66 -8.08
CA ASP A 460 0.96 4.65 -8.46
C ASP A 460 0.61 5.59 -7.30
N VAL A 461 -0.13 6.66 -7.62
CA VAL A 461 -0.64 7.62 -6.63
C VAL A 461 -1.53 6.96 -5.57
N PHE A 462 -2.22 5.86 -5.89
CA PHE A 462 -3.12 5.17 -4.98
C PHE A 462 -2.35 4.42 -3.88
N THR A 463 -1.25 3.80 -4.26
CA THR A 463 -0.29 3.16 -3.35
C THR A 463 0.36 4.21 -2.45
N LEU A 464 0.81 5.34 -3.00
CA LEU A 464 1.40 6.43 -2.21
C LEU A 464 0.41 6.99 -1.19
N ASP A 465 -0.88 7.13 -1.56
CA ASP A 465 -1.96 7.54 -0.66
C ASP A 465 -2.11 6.57 0.51
N ALA A 466 -2.25 5.26 0.24
CA ALA A 466 -2.39 4.24 1.28
C ALA A 466 -1.14 4.16 2.18
N MET A 467 0.07 4.22 1.59
CA MET A 467 1.33 4.23 2.32
C MET A 467 1.40 5.40 3.30
N THR A 468 1.11 6.62 2.85
CA THR A 468 1.21 7.84 3.68
C THR A 468 0.08 7.94 4.70
N GLU A 469 -1.07 7.35 4.44
CA GLU A 469 -2.18 7.27 5.40
C GLU A 469 -1.93 6.25 6.51
N MET A 470 -1.34 5.09 6.20
CA MET A 470 -1.01 4.08 7.21
C MET A 470 0.26 4.40 7.99
N LEU A 471 1.30 4.88 7.31
CA LEU A 471 2.63 5.11 7.87
C LEU A 471 2.90 6.61 8.09
N GLN A 472 2.11 7.23 8.98
CA GLN A 472 2.22 8.67 9.33
C GLN A 472 3.43 9.04 10.22
N SER A 473 4.43 8.15 10.29
CA SER A 473 5.67 8.37 11.03
C SER A 473 6.81 8.43 10.02
N PRO A 474 7.66 9.48 10.00
CA PRO A 474 8.85 9.52 9.16
C PRO A 474 9.72 8.26 9.28
N LEU A 475 9.94 7.82 10.52
CA LEU A 475 10.77 6.65 10.81
C LEU A 475 10.09 5.35 10.40
N GLY A 476 8.78 5.20 10.65
CA GLY A 476 7.99 4.05 10.22
C GLY A 476 7.89 3.94 8.70
N PHE A 477 7.62 5.06 8.03
CA PHE A 477 7.57 5.17 6.57
C PHE A 477 8.91 4.81 5.96
N LEU A 478 10.02 5.42 6.41
CA LEU A 478 11.35 5.10 5.89
C LEU A 478 11.77 3.67 6.24
N SER A 479 11.33 3.10 7.37
CA SER A 479 11.62 1.70 7.69
C SER A 479 10.97 0.74 6.71
N TYR A 480 9.71 1.00 6.34
CA TYR A 480 9.04 0.25 5.28
C TYR A 480 9.78 0.40 3.94
N VAL A 481 10.05 1.64 3.52
CA VAL A 481 10.72 1.95 2.25
C VAL A 481 12.09 1.29 2.17
N ASN A 482 12.88 1.36 3.24
CA ASN A 482 14.19 0.72 3.33
C ASN A 482 14.10 -0.79 3.12
N ARG A 483 13.17 -1.46 3.80
CA ARG A 483 12.97 -2.92 3.64
C ARG A 483 12.46 -3.25 2.25
N ARG A 484 11.47 -2.52 1.75
CA ARG A 484 10.89 -2.74 0.43
C ARG A 484 11.95 -2.60 -0.67
N ALA A 485 12.83 -1.60 -0.58
CA ALA A 485 13.94 -1.41 -1.50
C ALA A 485 14.98 -2.54 -1.40
N ASN A 486 15.36 -2.94 -0.18
CA ASN A 486 16.42 -3.93 0.06
C ASN A 486 16.00 -5.40 -0.13
N TYR A 487 14.69 -5.69 -0.21
CA TYR A 487 14.15 -7.02 -0.48
C TYR A 487 13.41 -7.09 -1.83
N ALA A 488 13.61 -6.12 -2.72
CA ALA A 488 12.85 -5.99 -3.97
C ALA A 488 12.96 -7.23 -4.88
N ASP A 489 14.13 -7.85 -4.93
CA ASP A 489 14.41 -9.05 -5.71
C ASP A 489 13.79 -10.32 -5.10
N LYS A 490 13.47 -10.31 -3.81
CA LYS A 490 12.96 -11.46 -3.06
C LYS A 490 11.45 -11.49 -2.84
N ILE A 491 10.73 -10.45 -3.22
CA ILE A 491 9.27 -10.38 -3.02
C ILE A 491 8.58 -10.38 -4.38
N LEU A 492 7.63 -11.29 -4.56
CA LEU A 492 6.72 -11.34 -5.69
C LEU A 492 5.29 -11.12 -5.17
N ALA A 493 4.64 -10.10 -5.72
CA ALA A 493 3.26 -9.75 -5.46
C ALA A 493 2.66 -9.13 -6.73
N SER A 494 1.34 -9.22 -6.89
CA SER A 494 0.61 -8.59 -7.99
C SER A 494 0.72 -7.06 -7.96
N GLN A 495 0.76 -6.48 -6.76
CA GLN A 495 0.74 -5.04 -6.51
C GLN A 495 1.43 -4.62 -5.21
N GLU A 496 1.80 -3.34 -5.13
CA GLU A 496 2.51 -2.78 -3.97
C GLU A 496 1.66 -2.72 -2.69
N LEU A 497 0.33 -2.58 -2.80
CA LEU A 497 -0.59 -2.61 -1.65
C LEU A 497 -0.51 -3.95 -0.90
N THR A 498 -0.37 -5.08 -1.62
CA THR A 498 -0.19 -6.41 -1.04
C THR A 498 1.11 -6.49 -0.23
N ILE A 499 2.19 -5.86 -0.71
CA ILE A 499 3.47 -5.79 0.00
C ILE A 499 3.39 -4.88 1.22
N LEU A 500 2.70 -3.74 1.12
CA LEU A 500 2.42 -2.86 2.25
C LEU A 500 1.61 -3.58 3.33
N ALA A 501 0.56 -4.30 2.95
CA ALA A 501 -0.26 -5.07 3.88
C ALA A 501 0.56 -6.13 4.62
N TYR A 502 1.41 -6.87 3.90
CA TYR A 502 2.34 -7.82 4.52
C TYR A 502 3.28 -7.14 5.51
N HIS A 503 3.85 -5.98 5.15
CA HIS A 503 4.68 -5.20 6.06
C HIS A 503 3.93 -4.81 7.33
N LEU A 504 2.71 -4.27 7.19
CA LEU A 504 1.89 -3.86 8.31
C LEU A 504 1.60 -5.05 9.22
N LYS A 505 1.26 -6.22 8.67
CA LYS A 505 0.88 -7.41 9.45
C LYS A 505 2.06 -8.14 10.08
N HIS A 506 3.17 -8.31 9.34
CA HIS A 506 4.26 -9.20 9.72
C HIS A 506 5.64 -8.54 9.87
N ASN A 507 5.80 -7.29 9.43
CA ASN A 507 7.10 -6.67 9.14
C ASN A 507 7.84 -7.41 8.02
N ILE A 508 8.46 -6.67 7.09
CA ILE A 508 9.18 -7.32 5.99
C ILE A 508 10.55 -7.78 6.50
N TRP A 509 10.77 -9.09 6.41
CA TRP A 509 12.06 -9.73 6.66
C TRP A 509 12.16 -11.00 5.81
N VAL A 510 13.19 -11.10 4.97
CA VAL A 510 13.40 -12.26 4.11
C VAL A 510 14.83 -12.78 4.26
N ASP A 511 14.95 -14.03 4.71
CA ASP A 511 16.23 -14.69 4.90
C ASP A 511 17.03 -14.82 3.59
N SER A 512 18.33 -15.05 3.70
CA SER A 512 19.18 -15.32 2.53
C SER A 512 18.75 -16.61 1.84
N GLY A 513 18.52 -16.57 0.52
CA GLY A 513 18.13 -17.74 -0.28
C GLY A 513 16.63 -18.05 -0.30
N VAL A 514 15.78 -17.24 0.35
CA VAL A 514 14.32 -17.38 0.31
C VAL A 514 13.72 -16.25 -0.53
N SER A 515 12.66 -16.56 -1.28
CA SER A 515 11.78 -15.57 -1.93
C SER A 515 10.36 -15.75 -1.42
N LEU A 516 9.63 -14.65 -1.24
CA LEU A 516 8.24 -14.62 -0.82
C LEU A 516 7.33 -14.42 -2.03
N PHE A 517 6.29 -15.24 -2.13
CA PHE A 517 5.17 -15.03 -3.04
C PHE A 517 3.96 -14.66 -2.19
N LEU A 518 3.45 -13.45 -2.39
CA LEU A 518 2.33 -12.92 -1.61
C LEU A 518 1.05 -13.03 -2.43
N ALA A 519 0.03 -13.66 -1.85
CA ALA A 519 -1.33 -13.65 -2.36
C ALA A 519 -2.07 -12.41 -1.85
N ASP A 520 -3.12 -12.01 -2.57
CA ASP A 520 -3.84 -10.76 -2.29
C ASP A 520 -4.70 -10.81 -1.03
N ASP A 521 -5.07 -12.00 -0.52
CA ASP A 521 -5.83 -12.16 0.72
C ASP A 521 -5.15 -11.56 1.96
N ILE A 522 -3.81 -11.41 1.92
CA ILE A 522 -3.04 -10.73 2.97
C ILE A 522 -3.43 -9.25 3.11
N SER A 523 -4.02 -8.63 2.07
CA SER A 523 -4.45 -7.22 2.08
C SER A 523 -5.72 -6.96 2.88
N ALA A 524 -6.49 -8.00 3.25
CA ALA A 524 -7.78 -7.84 3.92
C ALA A 524 -7.78 -6.86 5.10
N GLY A 525 -6.74 -6.91 5.95
CA GLY A 525 -6.61 -5.98 7.08
C GLY A 525 -6.36 -4.53 6.65
N LEU A 526 -5.57 -4.30 5.59
CA LEU A 526 -5.33 -2.98 5.01
C LEU A 526 -6.61 -2.45 4.34
N ASP A 527 -7.32 -3.29 3.59
CA ASP A 527 -8.54 -2.91 2.87
C ASP A 527 -9.65 -2.47 3.83
N ILE A 528 -9.81 -3.19 4.94
CA ILE A 528 -10.71 -2.79 6.03
C ILE A 528 -10.29 -1.44 6.61
N ALA A 529 -9.03 -1.27 6.96
CA ALA A 529 -8.55 -0.04 7.60
C ALA A 529 -8.72 1.19 6.71
N MET A 530 -8.42 1.07 5.41
CA MET A 530 -8.60 2.14 4.44
C MET A 530 -10.09 2.46 4.23
N THR A 531 -10.93 1.44 4.10
CA THR A 531 -12.39 1.60 3.98
C THR A 531 -12.98 2.29 5.21
N VAL A 532 -12.66 1.84 6.42
CA VAL A 532 -13.14 2.42 7.69
C VAL A 532 -12.78 3.91 7.78
N ARG A 533 -11.53 4.26 7.46
CA ARG A 533 -11.04 5.64 7.56
C ARG A 533 -11.71 6.59 6.56
N ARG A 534 -12.00 6.12 5.36
CA ARG A 534 -12.46 6.96 4.25
C ARG A 534 -13.97 6.98 4.06
N THR A 535 -14.65 5.90 4.45
CA THR A 535 -16.11 5.77 4.27
C THR A 535 -16.90 5.87 5.57
N GLY A 536 -16.24 5.75 6.72
CA GLY A 536 -16.89 5.82 8.03
C GLY A 536 -17.64 4.54 8.42
N ILE A 537 -17.46 3.43 7.69
CA ILE A 537 -17.95 2.11 8.07
C ILE A 537 -17.29 1.65 9.37
N ALA A 538 -18.02 0.91 10.21
CA ALA A 538 -17.51 0.37 11.47
C ALA A 538 -16.54 -0.80 11.23
N GLY A 539 -15.40 -0.76 11.91
CA GLY A 539 -14.34 -1.78 11.79
C GLY A 539 -13.00 -1.26 12.29
N ALA A 540 -11.94 -2.07 12.10
CA ALA A 540 -10.61 -1.72 12.58
C ALA A 540 -9.93 -0.67 11.69
N ALA A 541 -9.85 0.58 12.16
CA ALA A 541 -9.13 1.66 11.47
C ALA A 541 -7.60 1.45 11.41
N THR A 542 -7.03 0.50 12.15
CA THR A 542 -5.60 0.17 12.08
C THR A 542 -5.47 -1.35 12.00
N PRO A 543 -4.82 -1.90 10.97
CA PRO A 543 -4.65 -3.35 10.83
C PRO A 543 -3.89 -3.93 12.02
N SER A 544 -4.21 -5.17 12.39
CA SER A 544 -3.44 -5.89 13.41
C SER A 544 -2.01 -6.10 12.89
N GLY A 545 -0.99 -5.70 13.68
CA GLY A 545 0.34 -5.63 13.09
C GLY A 545 1.34 -4.74 13.81
N ILE A 546 2.39 -4.34 13.09
CA ILE A 546 3.48 -3.49 13.59
C ILE A 546 2.95 -2.19 14.21
N LEU A 547 1.90 -1.58 13.63
CA LEU A 547 1.36 -0.31 14.09
C LEU A 547 0.62 -0.43 15.43
N THR A 548 -0.11 -1.53 15.64
CA THR A 548 -0.80 -1.79 16.90
C THR A 548 0.15 -2.32 17.98
N ARG A 549 1.17 -3.09 17.58
CA ARG A 549 2.20 -3.67 18.48
C ARG A 549 3.22 -2.64 18.97
N LEU A 550 3.60 -1.66 18.13
CA LEU A 550 4.56 -0.59 18.46
C LEU A 550 3.87 0.70 18.89
N ASN A 551 2.69 0.59 19.49
CA ASN A 551 1.89 1.75 19.85
C ASN A 551 2.59 2.65 20.90
N LYS A 552 2.13 3.90 20.99
CA LYS A 552 2.67 4.93 21.89
C LYS A 552 2.61 4.58 23.39
N THR A 553 1.85 3.55 23.77
CA THR A 553 1.74 3.13 25.18
C THR A 553 2.92 2.25 25.61
N THR A 554 3.64 1.65 24.64
CA THR A 554 4.89 0.94 24.92
C THR A 554 6.04 1.92 25.12
N LEU A 555 7.01 1.56 25.97
CA LEU A 555 8.23 2.35 26.11
C LEU A 555 8.99 2.48 24.78
N LEU A 556 9.07 1.40 24.00
CA LEU A 556 9.69 1.46 22.69
C LEU A 556 8.98 2.42 21.74
N GLY A 557 7.64 2.44 21.75
CA GLY A 557 6.85 3.41 20.99
C GLY A 557 7.15 4.86 21.37
N ARG A 558 7.40 5.14 22.67
CA ARG A 558 7.85 6.47 23.13
C ARG A 558 9.25 6.81 22.62
N ILE A 559 10.19 5.87 22.71
CA ILE A 559 11.55 6.01 22.18
C ILE A 559 11.53 6.33 20.68
N ILE A 560 10.72 5.60 19.90
CA ILE A 560 10.52 5.84 18.47
C ILE A 560 10.00 7.27 18.22
N LYS A 561 9.01 7.74 19.00
CA LYS A 561 8.50 9.12 18.87
C LYS A 561 9.52 10.19 19.23
N GLU A 562 10.39 9.94 20.19
CA GLU A 562 11.46 10.89 20.53
C GLU A 562 12.54 10.95 19.45
N ILE A 563 12.90 9.81 18.84
CA ILE A 563 13.77 9.77 17.66
C ILE A 563 13.12 10.53 16.49
N GLU A 564 11.82 10.38 16.28
CA GLU A 564 11.11 11.10 15.23
C GLU A 564 11.13 12.63 15.40
N ALA A 565 10.98 13.09 16.66
CA ALA A 565 11.00 14.51 16.98
C ALA A 565 12.39 15.15 16.83
N ARG A 566 13.45 14.34 16.85
CA ARG A 566 14.85 14.77 16.74
C ARG A 566 15.59 13.85 15.76
N PRO A 567 15.49 14.09 14.45
CA PRO A 567 16.08 13.23 13.42
C PRO A 567 17.61 13.40 13.33
N GLU A 568 18.30 13.22 14.45
CA GLU A 568 19.75 13.23 14.53
C GLU A 568 20.29 11.93 13.92
N PRO A 569 21.28 12.00 13.01
CA PRO A 569 21.84 10.83 12.34
C PRO A 569 22.29 9.71 13.29
N ALA A 570 22.75 10.08 14.50
CA ALA A 570 23.24 9.15 15.50
C ALA A 570 22.16 8.22 16.08
N ILE A 571 20.87 8.55 15.96
CA ILE A 571 19.77 7.77 16.56
C ILE A 571 18.70 7.30 15.56
N ILE A 572 18.68 7.84 14.33
CA ILE A 572 17.81 7.33 13.24
C ILE A 572 18.05 5.84 13.01
N GLU A 573 19.32 5.45 12.98
CA GLU A 573 19.78 4.08 12.82
C GLU A 573 19.32 3.14 13.92
N LEU A 574 19.36 3.61 15.17
CA LEU A 574 18.79 2.90 16.30
C LEU A 574 17.28 2.74 16.09
N GLY A 575 16.59 3.78 15.61
CA GLY A 575 15.18 3.71 15.25
C GLY A 575 14.86 2.58 14.28
N PHE A 576 15.59 2.48 13.17
CA PHE A 576 15.41 1.39 12.21
C PHE A 576 15.71 0.01 12.80
N PHE A 577 16.74 -0.10 13.63
CA PHE A 577 17.06 -1.34 14.34
C PHE A 577 15.92 -1.77 15.27
N LEU A 578 15.36 -0.83 16.05
CA LEU A 578 14.25 -1.10 16.96
C LEU A 578 12.98 -1.52 16.21
N LEU A 579 12.70 -0.91 15.05
CA LEU A 579 11.61 -1.30 14.15
C LEU A 579 11.83 -2.66 13.48
N ALA A 580 13.05 -3.22 13.54
CA ALA A 580 13.37 -4.56 13.04
C ALA A 580 13.14 -5.69 14.05
N LEU A 581 12.96 -5.35 15.33
CA LEU A 581 12.84 -6.34 16.38
C LEU A 581 11.52 -7.12 16.27
N SER A 582 11.56 -8.40 16.61
CA SER A 582 10.35 -9.22 16.74
C SER A 582 9.45 -8.71 17.87
N GLU A 583 8.16 -9.04 17.83
CA GLU A 583 7.21 -8.61 18.86
C GLU A 583 7.64 -9.03 20.28
N ASP A 584 8.09 -10.27 20.44
CA ASP A 584 8.63 -10.78 21.70
C ASP A 584 9.84 -9.96 22.16
N SER A 585 10.76 -9.65 21.24
CA SER A 585 11.93 -8.81 21.54
C SER A 585 11.53 -7.39 21.97
N VAL A 586 10.55 -6.78 21.30
CA VAL A 586 10.03 -5.45 21.63
C VAL A 586 9.45 -5.42 23.05
N LYS A 587 8.63 -6.42 23.40
CA LYS A 587 8.03 -6.53 24.73
C LYS A 587 9.11 -6.75 25.78
N GLU A 588 10.05 -7.65 25.55
CA GLU A 588 11.13 -7.97 26.49
C GLU A 588 12.06 -6.78 26.74
N VAL A 589 12.50 -6.08 25.69
CA VAL A 589 13.31 -4.87 25.76
C VAL A 589 12.56 -3.78 26.54
N SER A 590 11.29 -3.54 26.22
CA SER A 590 10.49 -2.53 26.92
C SER A 590 10.39 -2.80 28.42
N HIS A 591 10.06 -4.04 28.81
CA HIS A 591 10.00 -4.42 30.23
C HIS A 591 11.35 -4.32 30.93
N ALA A 592 12.43 -4.66 30.25
CA ALA A 592 13.77 -4.59 30.81
C ALA A 592 14.17 -3.13 31.10
N ILE A 593 13.91 -2.21 30.16
CA ILE A 593 14.23 -0.79 30.36
C ILE A 593 13.33 -0.17 31.45
N ASP A 594 12.04 -0.52 31.51
CA ASP A 594 11.16 -0.06 32.59
C ASP A 594 11.66 -0.50 33.98
N ARG A 595 12.21 -1.72 34.09
CA ARG A 595 12.84 -2.20 35.31
C ARG A 595 14.13 -1.46 35.65
N LEU A 596 15.00 -1.20 34.67
CA LEU A 596 16.21 -0.40 34.87
C LEU A 596 15.86 0.98 35.41
N ALA A 597 14.86 1.63 34.84
CA ALA A 597 14.39 2.94 35.29
C ALA A 597 13.80 2.86 36.70
N ALA A 598 13.04 1.82 37.04
CA ALA A 598 12.50 1.63 38.38
C ALA A 598 13.60 1.42 39.44
N LEU A 599 14.64 0.65 39.12
CA LEU A 599 15.79 0.43 39.99
C LEU A 599 16.58 1.73 40.20
N ALA A 600 16.89 2.44 39.12
CA ALA A 600 17.60 3.72 39.18
C ALA A 600 16.84 4.78 39.98
N ARG A 601 15.49 4.80 39.91
CA ARG A 601 14.67 5.67 40.77
C ARG A 601 14.73 5.27 42.24
N ALA A 602 14.81 3.98 42.53
CA ALA A 602 14.76 3.46 43.89
C ALA A 602 16.08 3.68 44.65
N ASP A 603 17.23 3.56 43.98
CA ASP A 603 18.53 3.64 44.63
C ASP A 603 19.41 4.83 44.18
N GLY A 604 19.00 5.56 43.14
CA GLY A 604 19.74 6.70 42.58
C GLY A 604 21.03 6.31 41.85
N LYS A 605 21.28 5.02 41.60
CA LYS A 605 22.52 4.51 41.02
C LYS A 605 22.41 4.30 39.51
N HIS A 606 23.57 4.07 38.89
CA HIS A 606 23.63 3.64 37.50
C HIS A 606 23.21 2.18 37.36
N HIS A 607 22.30 1.93 36.42
CA HIS A 607 21.93 0.59 35.97
C HIS A 607 22.08 0.51 34.46
N ASP A 608 22.42 -0.68 33.97
CA ASP A 608 22.58 -0.92 32.54
C ASP A 608 22.02 -2.26 32.10
N LEU A 609 21.77 -2.36 30.79
CA LEU A 609 21.37 -3.56 30.10
C LEU A 609 22.17 -3.65 28.81
N THR A 610 22.68 -4.84 28.50
CA THR A 610 23.32 -5.11 27.22
C THR A 610 22.71 -6.33 26.56
N LEU A 611 22.30 -6.17 25.30
CA LEU A 611 21.67 -7.19 24.47
C LEU A 611 22.48 -7.35 23.19
N GLY A 612 22.86 -8.58 22.88
CA GLY A 612 23.46 -8.95 21.60
C GLY A 612 22.44 -9.60 20.69
N TYR A 613 22.46 -9.23 19.42
CA TYR A 613 21.60 -9.76 18.38
C TYR A 613 22.47 -10.40 17.31
N GLY A 614 22.98 -11.60 17.60
CA GLY A 614 23.97 -12.31 16.79
C GLY A 614 23.56 -12.54 15.33
N VAL A 615 22.26 -12.71 15.05
CA VAL A 615 21.72 -12.86 13.68
C VAL A 615 21.81 -11.54 12.87
N CYS A 616 21.82 -10.40 13.55
CA CYS A 616 21.81 -9.07 12.94
C CYS A 616 23.18 -8.37 13.01
N GLU A 617 24.20 -9.06 13.52
CA GLU A 617 25.53 -8.50 13.87
C GLU A 617 25.43 -7.16 14.62
N ALA A 618 24.43 -7.04 15.48
CA ALA A 618 24.06 -5.82 16.15
C ALA A 618 24.01 -6.01 17.67
N GLY A 619 24.12 -4.92 18.41
CA GLY A 619 23.86 -4.93 19.84
C GLY A 619 23.30 -3.61 20.34
N LEU A 620 22.65 -3.68 21.49
CA LEU A 620 22.06 -2.54 22.19
C LEU A 620 22.55 -2.53 23.64
N THR A 621 23.12 -1.41 24.05
CA THR A 621 23.42 -1.11 25.46
C THR A 621 22.54 0.04 25.93
N VAL A 622 21.78 -0.15 27.01
CA VAL A 622 20.95 0.88 27.62
C VAL A 622 21.51 1.23 28.98
N HIS A 623 21.75 2.52 29.23
CA HIS A 623 22.17 3.07 30.51
C HIS A 623 21.04 3.89 31.11
N CYS A 624 20.75 3.69 32.39
CA CYS A 624 19.88 4.56 33.18
C CYS A 624 20.69 5.13 34.34
N ASN A 625 20.82 6.46 34.39
CA ASN A 625 21.58 7.16 35.44
C ASN A 625 21.20 8.67 35.48
N ASN A 626 21.60 9.33 36.58
CA ASN A 626 21.48 10.78 36.78
C ASN A 626 22.80 11.54 36.56
N TYR A 627 23.80 10.94 35.89
CA TYR A 627 25.07 11.63 35.62
C TYR A 627 24.86 12.81 34.67
N SER A 628 25.77 13.79 34.63
CA SER A 628 25.74 14.83 33.60
C SER A 628 25.86 14.22 32.20
N ALA A 629 25.33 14.90 31.18
CA ALA A 629 25.29 14.35 29.81
C ALA A 629 26.68 14.00 29.27
N SER A 630 27.70 14.82 29.58
CA SER A 630 29.09 14.57 29.15
C SER A 630 29.68 13.30 29.76
N ILE A 631 29.49 13.09 31.07
CA ILE A 631 29.99 11.89 31.78
C ILE A 631 29.24 10.65 31.31
N ALA A 632 27.91 10.74 31.24
CA ALA A 632 27.07 9.63 30.79
C ALA A 632 27.41 9.20 29.36
N ALA A 633 27.67 10.15 28.45
CA ALA A 633 28.02 9.86 27.06
C ALA A 633 29.38 9.16 26.93
N LEU A 634 30.40 9.61 27.67
CA LEU A 634 31.71 8.97 27.69
C LEU A 634 31.63 7.53 28.22
N HIS A 635 30.88 7.30 29.30
CA HIS A 635 30.70 5.97 29.88
C HIS A 635 29.94 5.04 28.93
N LEU A 636 28.84 5.51 28.35
CA LEU A 636 28.06 4.75 27.38
C LEU A 636 28.89 4.40 26.15
N GLN A 637 29.65 5.35 25.61
CA GLN A 637 30.49 5.13 24.43
C GLN A 637 31.58 4.09 24.69
N SER A 638 32.27 4.17 25.83
CA SER A 638 33.26 3.18 26.23
C SER A 638 32.63 1.79 26.38
N HIS A 639 31.47 1.70 27.04
CA HIS A 639 30.73 0.43 27.19
C HIS A 639 30.37 -0.15 25.81
N CYS A 640 29.76 0.64 24.93
CA CYS A 640 29.38 0.19 23.59
C CYS A 640 30.58 -0.25 22.74
N LYS A 641 31.73 0.45 22.79
CA LYS A 641 32.96 0.06 22.06
C LYS A 641 33.45 -1.31 22.49
N ILE A 642 33.52 -1.53 23.81
CA ILE A 642 33.97 -2.79 24.41
C ILE A 642 33.04 -3.94 24.02
N ARG A 643 31.72 -3.74 24.13
CA ARG A 643 30.73 -4.77 23.79
C ARG A 643 30.68 -5.09 22.30
N LYS A 644 30.71 -4.07 21.44
CA LYS A 644 30.82 -4.24 19.98
C LYS A 644 32.03 -5.10 19.61
N TYR A 645 33.17 -4.82 20.24
CA TYR A 645 34.40 -5.57 19.99
C TYR A 645 34.27 -7.03 20.43
N LYS A 646 33.78 -7.27 21.66
CA LYS A 646 33.63 -8.62 22.21
C LYS A 646 32.70 -9.49 21.37
N GLU A 647 31.59 -8.94 20.90
CA GLU A 647 30.59 -9.65 20.10
C GLU A 647 30.94 -9.72 18.61
N LYS A 648 32.07 -9.12 18.19
CA LYS A 648 32.46 -8.99 16.78
C LYS A 648 31.36 -8.38 15.90
N ALA A 649 30.54 -7.51 16.49
CA ALA A 649 29.40 -6.91 15.83
C ALA A 649 29.84 -5.82 14.84
N SER A 650 29.16 -5.72 13.70
CA SER A 650 29.39 -4.65 12.71
C SER A 650 28.76 -3.32 13.15
N ARG A 651 27.69 -3.39 13.97
CA ARG A 651 26.99 -2.21 14.51
C ARG A 651 26.67 -2.36 15.99
N TRP A 652 26.68 -1.24 16.72
CA TRP A 652 26.29 -1.21 18.13
C TRP A 652 25.63 0.10 18.51
N PHE A 653 24.56 0.01 19.28
CA PHE A 653 23.78 1.14 19.72
C PHE A 653 23.88 1.34 21.22
N GLY A 654 23.98 2.59 21.65
CA GLY A 654 23.89 2.99 23.04
C GLY A 654 22.71 3.90 23.25
N LEU A 655 21.93 3.68 24.30
CA LEU A 655 20.84 4.56 24.72
C LEU A 655 21.02 4.98 26.18
N CYS A 656 20.95 6.28 26.46
CA CYS A 656 20.84 6.76 27.83
C CYS A 656 19.41 7.20 28.11
N VAL A 657 18.78 6.62 29.13
CA VAL A 657 17.39 6.92 29.54
C VAL A 657 17.35 7.61 30.90
N ASP A 658 16.37 8.48 31.08
CA ASP A 658 16.17 9.23 32.31
C ASP A 658 15.51 8.34 33.40
N PRO A 659 16.00 8.38 34.65
CA PRO A 659 15.33 7.70 35.76
C PRO A 659 13.95 8.27 36.08
N ALA A 660 13.72 9.59 36.01
CA ALA A 660 12.49 10.28 36.41
C ALA A 660 11.26 9.90 35.55
N GLY A 661 11.51 9.45 34.33
CA GLY A 661 10.56 8.85 33.41
C GLY A 661 11.36 8.34 32.22
N PRO A 662 10.98 7.23 31.56
CA PRO A 662 11.87 6.58 30.59
C PRO A 662 11.88 7.31 29.23
N SER A 663 12.24 8.59 29.24
CA SER A 663 12.58 9.40 28.08
C SER A 663 14.06 9.25 27.75
N ILE A 664 14.40 9.37 26.48
CA ILE A 664 15.77 9.37 25.97
C ILE A 664 16.46 10.67 26.35
N ARG A 665 17.61 10.53 27.02
CA ARG A 665 18.52 11.66 27.26
C ARG A 665 19.37 11.93 26.03
N PHE A 666 19.99 10.88 25.48
CA PHE A 666 20.74 10.89 24.22
C PHE A 666 21.02 9.44 23.79
N GLY A 667 21.46 9.26 22.53
CA GLY A 667 21.89 7.97 22.01
C GLY A 667 23.22 8.07 21.27
N ILE A 668 23.86 6.93 21.06
CA ILE A 668 25.08 6.80 20.28
C ILE A 668 24.97 5.60 19.34
N SER A 669 25.67 5.70 18.22
CA SER A 669 25.75 4.64 17.21
C SER A 669 27.20 4.40 16.82
N LEU A 670 27.62 3.14 16.80
CA LEU A 670 28.95 2.71 16.38
C LEU A 670 28.83 1.84 15.14
N TYR A 671 29.34 2.33 14.01
CA TYR A 671 29.24 1.69 12.70
C TYR A 671 30.61 1.64 12.04
N TYR A 672 31.28 0.49 12.17
CA TYR A 672 32.58 0.25 11.53
C TYR A 672 32.86 -1.25 11.48
N THR A 673 33.59 -1.69 10.45
CA THR A 673 34.04 -3.08 10.32
C THR A 673 34.86 -3.48 11.54
N TRP A 674 34.58 -4.66 12.06
CA TRP A 674 35.37 -5.19 13.18
C TRP A 674 36.78 -5.52 12.68
N VAL A 675 37.78 -5.11 13.46
CA VAL A 675 39.19 -5.45 13.25
C VAL A 675 39.76 -5.90 14.57
N GLN A 676 40.66 -6.87 14.55
CA GLN A 676 41.32 -7.35 15.76
C GLN A 676 42.31 -6.29 16.27
N ILE A 677 42.28 -6.03 17.58
CA ILE A 677 43.11 -5.04 18.26
C ILE A 677 43.59 -5.65 19.58
N ASP A 678 44.89 -5.85 19.73
CA ASP A 678 45.49 -6.53 20.88
C ASP A 678 45.07 -5.93 22.24
N ALA A 679 45.01 -4.59 22.33
CA ALA A 679 44.57 -3.91 23.55
C ALA A 679 43.09 -4.23 23.91
N MET A 680 42.23 -4.40 22.89
CA MET A 680 40.83 -4.76 23.11
C MET A 680 40.66 -6.25 23.42
N ASP A 681 41.53 -7.12 22.90
CA ASP A 681 41.58 -8.54 23.28
C ASP A 681 41.89 -8.71 24.76
N GLU A 682 42.80 -7.89 25.30
CA GLU A 682 43.09 -7.86 26.74
C GLU A 682 41.91 -7.35 27.56
N VAL A 683 41.32 -6.22 27.18
CA VAL A 683 40.17 -5.62 27.90
C VAL A 683 38.94 -6.54 27.89
N THR A 684 38.76 -7.34 26.85
CA THR A 684 37.55 -8.17 26.67
C THR A 684 37.75 -9.66 26.99
N ARG A 685 38.95 -10.06 27.43
CA ARG A 685 39.37 -11.45 27.68
C ARG A 685 38.37 -12.20 28.57
N ASP A 686 38.08 -11.64 29.74
CA ASP A 686 37.26 -12.28 30.78
C ASP A 686 35.78 -11.86 30.72
N MET A 687 35.39 -11.08 29.71
CA MET A 687 34.00 -10.65 29.58
C MET A 687 33.09 -11.82 29.18
N GLN A 688 31.97 -11.95 29.89
CA GLN A 688 30.88 -12.83 29.48
C GLN A 688 30.23 -12.32 28.20
N THR A 689 29.81 -13.25 27.34
CA THR A 689 28.98 -12.96 26.18
C THR A 689 27.66 -12.32 26.61
N SER A 690 27.15 -11.44 25.75
CA SER A 690 25.89 -10.74 25.95
C SER A 690 24.72 -11.72 26.03
N MET A 691 23.68 -11.33 26.78
CA MET A 691 22.50 -12.18 26.93
C MET A 691 21.67 -12.17 25.64
N PRO A 692 21.25 -13.34 25.12
CA PRO A 692 20.24 -13.39 24.07
C PRO A 692 18.89 -12.93 24.62
N THR A 693 18.03 -12.34 23.79
CA THR A 693 16.71 -11.82 24.18
C THR A 693 15.88 -12.88 24.92
N VAL A 694 15.90 -14.13 24.44
CA VAL A 694 15.19 -15.29 25.04
C VAL A 694 15.56 -15.54 26.51
N ALA A 695 16.77 -15.16 26.95
CA ALA A 695 17.21 -15.30 28.34
C ALA A 695 16.63 -14.23 29.30
N LEU A 696 15.92 -13.21 28.79
CA LEU A 696 15.24 -12.20 29.61
C LEU A 696 14.00 -12.78 30.33
N LYS A 697 13.25 -13.71 29.71
CA LYS A 697 12.00 -14.25 30.26
C LYS A 697 12.13 -14.79 31.70
N PRO A 698 13.12 -15.64 32.04
CA PRO A 698 13.30 -16.14 33.40
C PRO A 698 13.72 -15.06 34.42
N LEU A 699 14.57 -14.11 34.01
CA LEU A 699 15.05 -13.00 34.86
C LEU A 699 13.92 -12.00 35.16
N LEU A 700 13.03 -11.78 34.19
CA LEU A 700 11.85 -10.95 34.36
C LEU A 700 10.76 -11.66 35.20
N GLN A 701 10.62 -12.98 35.08
CA GLN A 701 9.66 -13.78 35.88
C GLN A 701 10.14 -14.13 37.28
N GLY A 702 11.38 -13.83 37.64
CA GLY A 702 11.88 -13.93 39.00
C GLY A 702 10.93 -13.20 39.94
N LYS A 703 10.12 -13.96 40.69
CA LYS A 703 9.28 -13.44 41.77
C LYS A 703 10.16 -12.50 42.57
N ILE A 704 9.74 -11.25 42.72
CA ILE A 704 10.16 -10.45 43.85
C ILE A 704 9.95 -11.36 45.05
N LEU A 705 11.04 -11.87 45.63
CA LEU A 705 11.03 -12.39 46.98
C LEU A 705 10.59 -11.19 47.79
N ARG A 706 9.28 -11.02 47.94
CA ARG A 706 8.69 -10.10 48.90
C ARG A 706 9.25 -10.58 50.21
N LYS A 707 10.36 -9.98 50.65
CA LYS A 707 10.90 -10.13 51.98
C LYS A 707 9.68 -9.93 52.88
N LYS A 708 9.24 -10.97 53.58
CA LYS A 708 8.07 -10.88 54.47
C LYS A 708 8.37 -9.73 55.43
N ILE A 709 7.71 -8.58 55.23
CA ILE A 709 7.93 -7.40 56.06
C ILE A 709 7.40 -7.76 57.44
N GLY A 710 8.32 -7.92 58.39
CA GLY A 710 8.01 -8.26 59.75
C GLY A 710 7.15 -7.16 60.40
N PRO A 711 6.31 -7.48 61.39
CA PRO A 711 5.47 -6.49 62.08
C PRO A 711 6.26 -5.30 62.65
N ASN A 712 7.55 -5.51 62.95
CA ASN A 712 8.44 -4.51 63.53
C ASN A 712 9.33 -3.77 62.50
N ASP A 713 9.30 -4.15 61.22
CA ASP A 713 10.06 -3.49 60.15
C ASP A 713 9.44 -2.12 59.81
N GLN A 714 10.22 -1.22 59.19
CA GLN A 714 9.69 0.06 58.72
C GLN A 714 8.61 -0.15 57.63
N CYS A 715 7.55 0.66 57.73
CA CYS A 715 6.39 0.52 56.86
C CYS A 715 6.70 1.01 55.43
N PRO A 716 6.36 0.24 54.38
CA PRO A 716 6.69 0.58 52.98
C PRO A 716 6.06 1.86 52.44
N CYS A 717 5.05 2.41 53.13
CA CYS A 717 4.42 3.68 52.74
C CYS A 717 5.29 4.92 53.03
N GLY A 718 6.50 4.75 53.58
CA GLY A 718 7.43 5.84 53.85
C GLY A 718 7.07 6.68 55.09
N SER A 719 6.10 6.25 55.90
CA SER A 719 5.64 6.99 57.09
C SER A 719 6.62 7.04 58.26
N GLY A 720 7.76 6.34 58.17
CA GLY A 720 8.74 6.20 59.26
C GLY A 720 8.28 5.34 60.45
N ARG A 721 7.05 4.83 60.44
CA ARG A 721 6.48 3.98 61.51
C ARG A 721 6.71 2.49 61.25
N LYS A 722 6.69 1.67 62.31
CA LYS A 722 6.72 0.19 62.17
C LYS A 722 5.45 -0.31 61.47
N HIS A 723 5.58 -1.33 60.63
CA HIS A 723 4.50 -1.84 59.77
C HIS A 723 3.22 -2.18 60.54
N LYS A 724 3.33 -2.74 61.75
CA LYS A 724 2.19 -3.06 62.65
C LYS A 724 1.45 -1.85 63.25
N LYS A 725 2.00 -0.65 63.09
CA LYS A 725 1.41 0.61 63.61
C LYS A 725 1.04 1.56 62.47
N CYS A 726 0.90 1.04 61.26
CA CYS A 726 0.60 1.81 60.05
C CYS A 726 -0.25 1.00 59.08
N CYS A 727 0.29 0.52 57.95
CA CYS A 727 -0.49 -0.15 56.90
C CYS A 727 -1.00 -1.56 57.27
N ARG A 728 -0.63 -2.08 58.44
CA ARG A 728 -1.17 -3.32 59.00
C ARG A 728 -1.53 -3.07 60.47
N PRO A 729 -2.71 -2.48 60.77
CA PRO A 729 -3.16 -2.25 62.15
C PRO A 729 -3.20 -3.54 62.97
#